data_AF-A0A4Q4DQA3-F1
#
_entry.id   AF-A0A4Q4DQA3-F1
#
_cell.length_a   1.000
_cell.length_b   1.000
_cell.length_c   1.000
_cell.angle_alpha   90.00
_cell.angle_beta   90.00
_cell.angle_gamma   90.00
#
_symmetry.space_group_name_H-M   'P 1'
#
loop_
_entity.id
_entity.type
_entity.pdbx_description
1 polymer ?
#
loop_
_entity_poly.entity_id
_entity_poly.type
_entity_poly.pdbx_seq_one_letter_code
_entity_poly.pdbx_strand_id
1 'polypeptide(L)'
;MVAPADLTEEQTVVDSVRKSAIVLGAGMAGLFAARVLADSYAEVVVVDRDVLPTGNEPRRRVPQGKHVHGLLARGQQIIEELFPGVTDEFVADGAAYGDVTAQVRWVLDGRPMRQPTSGLRVVSASRPLLENRVRDRVAALAPVRFLERYDVVEPVVGDDGRRVTGVVLTGPSGATETLACDLLVDATGRGSRAPVWLSSWGLPEVPEETAKVGLGYTTRHYALPDEVLGDQVSLHVVASPAAPRGAVCARVEDGRTVVTAYGVNGDHPPTDEEGFLGFLKSLATSDVYDAVRQGRPLDELVAYRFPANLRRRYEDLGSFPKGFLVIGDAVCSFNPTYAQGMTVAAIGATVLRDHLGRDGEPAAGAYFADLAREAIDTPWGMAVGNDRARLGLADPSSAEQRQAARVTAAAARHDEVAVAYARVVSLVDGPEAFGAPGFTARVESALARPKAKPGREVVEVTTGGLTFDVETAGPDDGEAVVLLHGWPHHFESWTDVVPVLGRAGLRTIAPNQRGYSPGARPTAVEDYRLPLLAQDVLGILDGLGVERAHVVGHDWGAIVAWYLAARHADRIRTLTAVAFPHLDAYQHAYRVDPEQRESSKYVGLLTAEGSTEYWLGDDAASLRALLAGADNALTPEQQARYVDFHTRPGTFHAALNWYRTGALLDGRSALGEVTVPTTFIWSVEDESVSTLAARKTSEYVSAPYRLVTLEKVSHWQPQQVPDLVAAEILTRVATGGDGRTGDSRG
;
A
#
# COMPACT_ATOMS: atom_id res chain seq x y z
N MET A 1 -22.49 -62.48 53.96
CA MET A 1 -21.15 -62.11 54.45
C MET A 1 -20.58 -61.11 53.47
N VAL A 2 -20.22 -59.95 54.00
CA VAL A 2 -19.45 -58.85 53.40
C VAL A 2 -20.17 -58.02 52.32
N ALA A 3 -20.12 -56.71 52.55
CA ALA A 3 -20.96 -55.62 52.08
C ALA A 3 -20.47 -55.00 50.76
N PRO A 4 -21.29 -54.16 50.08
CA PRO A 4 -20.85 -53.37 48.93
C PRO A 4 -19.98 -52.19 49.40
N ALA A 5 -18.84 -51.99 48.74
CA ALA A 5 -17.92 -50.89 49.03
C ALA A 5 -18.37 -49.59 48.34
N ASP A 6 -18.25 -48.52 49.12
CA ASP A 6 -18.70 -47.16 48.90
C ASP A 6 -18.17 -46.46 47.64
N LEU A 7 -19.05 -45.59 47.13
CA LEU A 7 -18.73 -44.42 46.31
C LEU A 7 -18.18 -43.32 47.22
N THR A 8 -16.87 -43.09 47.19
CA THR A 8 -16.17 -41.91 47.73
C THR A 8 -14.91 -41.76 46.85
N GLU A 9 -14.50 -40.64 46.28
CA GLU A 9 -14.61 -39.24 46.68
C GLU A 9 -14.69 -38.38 45.41
N GLU A 10 -15.80 -37.66 45.20
CA GLU A 10 -15.74 -36.37 44.54
C GLU A 10 -14.94 -35.46 45.47
N GLN A 11 -13.67 -35.22 45.14
CA GLN A 11 -12.91 -34.13 45.71
C GLN A 11 -13.55 -32.81 45.26
N THR A 12 -14.56 -32.39 46.01
CA THR A 12 -15.01 -31.00 46.09
C THR A 12 -13.83 -30.14 46.55
N VAL A 13 -13.08 -29.59 45.60
CA VAL A 13 -12.39 -28.31 45.79
C VAL A 13 -13.50 -27.26 45.82
N VAL A 14 -14.02 -26.99 47.00
CA VAL A 14 -14.81 -25.78 47.23
C VAL A 14 -13.81 -24.63 47.23
N ASP A 15 -13.50 -24.10 46.06
CA ASP A 15 -12.90 -22.77 45.97
C ASP A 15 -13.86 -21.80 46.67
N SER A 16 -13.36 -21.12 47.71
CA SER A 16 -14.12 -20.06 48.35
C SER A 16 -14.34 -18.95 47.33
N VAL A 17 -15.50 -18.92 46.68
CA VAL A 17 -15.88 -17.85 45.74
C VAL A 17 -15.64 -16.51 46.42
N ARG A 18 -14.79 -15.66 45.82
CA ARG A 18 -14.48 -14.33 46.35
C ARG A 18 -15.76 -13.48 46.30
N LYS A 19 -15.99 -12.59 47.28
CA LYS A 19 -17.33 -12.02 47.47
C LYS A 19 -17.66 -10.95 46.43
N SER A 20 -16.77 -9.97 46.24
CA SER A 20 -17.10 -8.80 45.40
C SER A 20 -15.89 -8.15 44.74
N ALA A 21 -16.04 -7.78 43.47
CA ALA A 21 -15.09 -6.96 42.74
C ALA A 21 -15.77 -5.73 42.14
N ILE A 22 -15.04 -4.62 42.04
CA ILE A 22 -15.51 -3.39 41.40
C ILE A 22 -14.56 -3.01 40.28
N VAL A 23 -15.09 -2.73 39.10
CA VAL A 23 -14.36 -2.23 37.93
C VAL A 23 -14.75 -0.78 37.68
N LEU A 24 -13.76 0.11 37.67
CA LEU A 24 -13.94 1.52 37.37
C LEU A 24 -13.75 1.75 35.87
N GLY A 25 -14.81 2.17 35.18
CA GLY A 25 -14.86 2.41 33.73
C GLY A 25 -15.47 1.24 32.96
N ALA A 26 -16.43 1.55 32.08
CA ALA A 26 -17.11 0.59 31.20
C ALA A 26 -16.66 0.70 29.73
N GLY A 27 -15.39 1.10 29.49
CA GLY A 27 -14.74 0.93 28.19
C GLY A 27 -14.28 -0.52 27.98
N MET A 28 -13.74 -0.83 26.79
CA MET A 28 -13.30 -2.20 26.45
C MET A 28 -12.41 -2.87 27.50
N ALA A 29 -11.44 -2.16 28.09
CA ALA A 29 -10.60 -2.72 29.15
C ALA A 29 -11.41 -3.13 30.40
N GLY A 30 -12.37 -2.29 30.80
CA GLY A 30 -13.25 -2.58 31.92
C GLY A 30 -14.24 -3.71 31.63
N LEU A 31 -14.75 -3.79 30.40
CA LEU A 31 -15.62 -4.88 29.97
C LEU A 31 -14.87 -6.23 29.93
N PHE A 32 -13.64 -6.26 29.43
CA PHE A 32 -12.80 -7.46 29.50
C PHE A 32 -12.46 -7.85 30.94
N ALA A 33 -12.11 -6.87 31.78
CA ALA A 33 -11.85 -7.10 33.21
C ALA A 33 -13.11 -7.67 33.91
N ALA A 34 -14.28 -7.08 33.68
CA ALA A 34 -15.54 -7.55 34.25
C ALA A 34 -15.88 -8.98 33.81
N ARG A 35 -15.66 -9.31 32.53
CA ARG A 35 -15.84 -10.67 32.02
C ARG A 35 -14.98 -11.67 32.78
N VAL A 36 -13.67 -11.43 32.94
CA VAL A 36 -12.80 -12.39 33.62
C VAL A 36 -13.05 -12.45 35.13
N LEU A 37 -13.43 -11.33 35.75
CA LEU A 37 -13.80 -11.30 37.17
C LEU A 37 -15.07 -12.08 37.46
N ALA A 38 -16.01 -12.13 36.52
CA ALA A 38 -17.26 -12.87 36.65
C ALA A 38 -17.06 -14.39 36.85
N ASP A 39 -15.91 -14.95 36.46
CA ASP A 39 -15.58 -16.36 36.69
C ASP A 39 -15.09 -16.64 38.12
N SER A 40 -14.69 -15.63 38.89
CA SER A 40 -14.04 -15.79 40.21
C SER A 40 -14.73 -15.05 41.36
N TYR A 41 -15.65 -14.13 41.07
CA TYR A 41 -16.34 -13.32 42.06
C TYR A 41 -17.86 -13.50 42.00
N ALA A 42 -18.50 -13.56 43.16
CA ALA A 42 -19.96 -13.68 43.26
C ALA A 42 -20.70 -12.40 42.82
N GLU A 43 -20.06 -11.23 42.96
CA GLU A 43 -20.56 -9.94 42.49
C GLU A 43 -19.45 -9.16 41.79
N VAL A 44 -19.76 -8.60 40.62
CA VAL A 44 -18.90 -7.69 39.85
C VAL A 44 -19.69 -6.43 39.51
N VAL A 45 -19.24 -5.29 40.03
CA VAL A 45 -19.88 -3.99 39.78
C VAL A 45 -19.04 -3.17 38.81
N VAL A 46 -19.60 -2.82 37.66
CA VAL A 46 -18.95 -1.94 36.69
C VAL A 46 -19.49 -0.53 36.86
N VAL A 47 -18.62 0.41 37.22
CA VAL A 47 -18.99 1.81 37.50
C VAL A 47 -18.56 2.69 36.34
N ASP A 48 -19.50 3.41 35.73
CA ASP A 48 -19.19 4.42 34.71
C ASP A 48 -19.94 5.72 34.98
N ARG A 49 -19.32 6.81 34.57
CA ARG A 49 -19.78 8.19 34.75
C ARG A 49 -20.66 8.67 33.60
N ASP A 50 -20.63 7.96 32.47
CA ASP A 50 -21.53 8.18 31.35
C ASP A 50 -22.83 7.36 31.51
N VAL A 51 -23.83 7.73 30.70
CA VAL A 51 -24.96 6.84 30.39
C VAL A 51 -24.48 5.86 29.35
N LEU A 52 -24.74 4.57 29.55
CA LEU A 52 -24.36 3.52 28.63
C LEU A 52 -25.47 3.35 27.58
N PRO A 53 -25.21 3.65 26.30
CA PRO A 53 -26.24 3.58 25.27
C PRO A 53 -26.66 2.12 25.05
N THR A 54 -27.95 1.91 24.76
CA THR A 54 -28.51 0.62 24.35
C THR A 54 -28.33 0.34 22.85
N GLY A 55 -27.73 1.29 22.11
CA GLY A 55 -27.48 1.19 20.67
C GLY A 55 -26.07 1.65 20.32
N ASN A 56 -25.76 1.67 19.01
CA ASN A 56 -24.42 1.91 18.48
C ASN A 56 -24.07 3.41 18.39
N GLU A 57 -24.37 4.17 19.45
CA GLU A 57 -24.09 5.60 19.52
C GLU A 57 -22.75 5.89 20.23
N PRO A 58 -21.96 6.87 19.75
CA PRO A 58 -20.75 7.30 20.45
C PRO A 58 -21.06 7.85 21.86
N ARG A 59 -20.30 7.40 22.86
CA ARG A 59 -20.39 7.95 24.23
C ARG A 59 -19.76 9.34 24.32
N ARG A 60 -20.37 10.23 25.09
CA ARG A 60 -19.93 11.63 25.27
C ARG A 60 -18.46 11.74 25.71
N ARG A 61 -18.00 10.88 26.63
CA ARG A 61 -16.62 10.92 27.15
C ARG A 61 -15.68 9.93 26.45
N VAL A 62 -16.10 9.37 25.31
CA VAL A 62 -15.25 8.60 24.39
C VAL A 62 -15.16 9.36 23.06
N PRO A 63 -14.53 10.55 23.03
CA PRO A 63 -14.44 11.38 21.82
C PRO A 63 -13.74 10.66 20.66
N GLN A 64 -12.89 9.68 20.97
CA GLN A 64 -12.24 8.82 19.99
C GLN A 64 -13.26 8.01 19.17
N GLY A 65 -14.42 7.68 19.73
CA GLY A 65 -15.41 6.75 19.17
C GLY A 65 -15.95 7.11 17.77
N LYS A 66 -15.71 8.33 17.30
CA LYS A 66 -16.06 8.81 15.95
C LYS A 66 -15.00 8.50 14.88
N HIS A 67 -13.86 7.96 15.28
CA HIS A 67 -12.72 7.70 14.40
C HIS A 67 -12.60 6.21 14.06
N VAL A 68 -11.77 5.87 13.07
CA VAL A 68 -11.50 4.47 12.75
C VAL A 68 -10.94 3.73 13.96
N HIS A 69 -11.40 2.51 14.20
CA HIS A 69 -10.83 1.61 15.18
C HIS A 69 -10.61 0.24 14.53
N GLY A 70 -9.48 -0.38 14.84
CA GLY A 70 -9.21 -1.76 14.47
C GLY A 70 -9.11 -2.61 15.72
N LEU A 71 -9.75 -3.78 15.71
CA LEU A 71 -9.39 -4.87 16.60
C LEU A 71 -8.37 -5.74 15.85
N LEU A 72 -7.11 -5.73 16.30
CA LEU A 72 -6.07 -6.54 15.65
C LEU A 72 -6.38 -8.03 15.81
N ALA A 73 -5.83 -8.87 14.92
CA ALA A 73 -6.14 -10.31 14.88
C ALA A 73 -5.95 -11.02 16.23
N ARG A 74 -4.91 -10.67 17.01
CA ARG A 74 -4.75 -11.25 18.36
C ARG A 74 -5.88 -10.85 19.31
N GLY A 75 -6.35 -9.61 19.21
CA GLY A 75 -7.51 -9.13 19.98
C GLY A 75 -8.80 -9.83 19.55
N GLN A 76 -8.96 -10.10 18.25
CA GLN A 76 -10.08 -10.88 17.72
C GLN A 76 -10.06 -12.33 18.24
N GLN A 77 -8.90 -12.96 18.34
CA GLN A 77 -8.79 -14.31 18.93
C GLN A 77 -9.21 -14.31 20.40
N ILE A 78 -8.71 -13.35 21.18
CA ILE A 78 -9.01 -13.28 22.62
C ILE A 78 -10.48 -12.94 22.86
N ILE A 79 -11.07 -12.03 22.09
CA ILE A 79 -12.50 -11.69 22.25
C ILE A 79 -13.39 -12.90 21.95
N GLU A 80 -13.02 -13.71 20.95
CA GLU A 80 -13.73 -14.94 20.61
C GLU A 80 -13.58 -16.01 21.71
N GLU A 81 -12.41 -16.11 22.34
CA GLU A 81 -12.19 -16.97 23.52
C GLU A 81 -13.04 -16.52 24.73
N LEU A 82 -13.12 -15.21 24.98
CA LEU A 82 -13.87 -14.65 26.12
C LEU A 82 -15.39 -14.65 25.90
N PHE A 83 -15.82 -14.50 24.65
CA PHE A 83 -17.21 -14.42 24.23
C PHE A 83 -17.43 -15.26 22.95
N PRO A 84 -17.55 -16.59 23.08
CA PRO A 84 -17.72 -17.47 21.92
C PRO A 84 -18.93 -17.08 21.06
N GLY A 85 -18.73 -16.96 19.75
CA GLY A 85 -19.73 -16.55 18.76
C GLY A 85 -19.84 -15.04 18.52
N VAL A 86 -19.11 -14.20 19.27
CA VAL A 86 -19.25 -12.73 19.17
C VAL A 86 -18.80 -12.19 17.81
N THR A 87 -17.85 -12.84 17.14
CA THR A 87 -17.43 -12.42 15.79
C THR A 87 -18.56 -12.57 14.78
N ASP A 88 -19.31 -13.67 14.85
CA ASP A 88 -20.47 -13.89 13.98
C ASP A 88 -21.59 -12.91 14.28
N GLU A 89 -21.77 -12.53 15.56
CA GLU A 89 -22.70 -11.46 15.97
C GLU A 89 -22.30 -10.11 15.35
N PHE A 90 -21.03 -9.73 15.39
CA PHE A 90 -20.57 -8.49 14.73
C PHE A 90 -20.89 -8.49 13.24
N VAL A 91 -20.66 -9.62 12.55
CA VAL A 91 -20.95 -9.75 11.12
C VAL A 91 -22.46 -9.70 10.86
N ALA A 92 -23.26 -10.35 11.70
CA ALA A 92 -24.72 -10.29 11.62
C ALA A 92 -25.26 -8.87 11.82
N ASP A 93 -24.56 -8.05 12.61
CA ASP A 93 -24.84 -6.63 12.80
C ASP A 93 -24.29 -5.73 11.69
N GLY A 94 -23.70 -6.31 10.64
CA GLY A 94 -23.21 -5.60 9.46
C GLY A 94 -21.75 -5.18 9.51
N ALA A 95 -20.96 -5.62 10.50
CA ALA A 95 -19.51 -5.39 10.47
C ALA A 95 -18.87 -6.07 9.25
N ALA A 96 -17.92 -5.39 8.61
CA ALA A 96 -17.15 -6.00 7.54
C ALA A 96 -16.13 -6.98 8.11
N TYR A 97 -15.89 -8.08 7.40
CA TYR A 97 -15.07 -9.19 7.89
C TYR A 97 -14.26 -9.82 6.75
N GLY A 98 -13.03 -10.23 7.06
CA GLY A 98 -12.15 -10.87 6.09
C GLY A 98 -10.81 -11.29 6.68
N ASP A 99 -9.84 -11.54 5.79
CA ASP A 99 -8.46 -11.86 6.13
C ASP A 99 -7.58 -10.61 6.13
N VAL A 100 -6.66 -10.52 7.10
CA VAL A 100 -5.76 -9.37 7.28
C VAL A 100 -4.86 -9.10 6.07
N THR A 101 -4.53 -10.10 5.25
CA THR A 101 -3.70 -9.89 4.05
C THR A 101 -4.48 -10.00 2.76
N ALA A 102 -5.55 -10.81 2.69
CA ALA A 102 -6.30 -10.96 1.44
C ALA A 102 -7.39 -9.90 1.23
N GLN A 103 -8.00 -9.38 2.30
CA GLN A 103 -9.09 -8.39 2.24
C GLN A 103 -8.75 -7.06 2.92
N VAL A 104 -7.52 -6.88 3.39
CA VAL A 104 -7.02 -5.55 3.76
C VAL A 104 -5.89 -5.21 2.81
N ARG A 105 -6.09 -4.15 2.03
CA ARG A 105 -5.07 -3.66 1.11
C ARG A 105 -4.12 -2.73 1.84
N TRP A 106 -2.89 -3.19 2.03
CA TRP A 106 -1.83 -2.41 2.66
C TRP A 106 -0.96 -1.74 1.62
N VAL A 107 -0.74 -0.44 1.77
CA VAL A 107 0.28 0.33 1.04
C VAL A 107 1.36 0.72 2.03
N LEU A 108 2.53 0.10 1.88
CA LEU A 108 3.67 0.28 2.75
C LEU A 108 4.79 0.99 1.98
N ASP A 109 5.21 2.17 2.47
CA ASP A 109 6.24 2.97 1.80
C ASP A 109 5.93 3.23 0.31
N GLY A 110 4.65 3.53 0.02
CA GLY A 110 4.13 3.77 -1.34
C GLY A 110 4.00 2.52 -2.22
N ARG A 111 4.20 1.31 -1.68
CA ARG A 111 4.11 0.06 -2.43
C ARG A 111 2.95 -0.81 -1.92
N PRO A 112 2.12 -1.37 -2.79
CA PRO A 112 1.12 -2.34 -2.37
C PRO A 112 1.81 -3.61 -1.84
N MET A 113 1.41 -4.05 -0.66
CA MET A 113 1.82 -5.34 -0.11
C MET A 113 1.18 -6.48 -0.89
N ARG A 114 1.85 -7.64 -0.95
CA ARG A 114 1.23 -8.88 -1.46
C ARG A 114 -0.01 -9.22 -0.62
N GLN A 115 -1.03 -9.77 -1.26
CA GLN A 115 -2.31 -10.12 -0.64
C GLN A 115 -2.60 -11.63 -0.64
N PRO A 116 -1.72 -12.48 -0.09
CA PRO A 116 -2.05 -13.90 0.12
C PRO A 116 -3.11 -14.05 1.21
N THR A 117 -3.65 -15.24 1.42
CA THR A 117 -4.48 -15.54 2.59
C THR A 117 -3.58 -15.87 3.79
N SER A 118 -3.71 -15.13 4.90
CA SER A 118 -2.92 -15.33 6.12
C SER A 118 -3.56 -16.30 7.12
N GLY A 119 -4.86 -16.52 7.02
CA GLY A 119 -5.69 -17.18 8.04
C GLY A 119 -5.99 -16.29 9.26
N LEU A 120 -5.55 -15.03 9.26
CA LEU A 120 -5.82 -14.07 10.33
C LEU A 120 -7.10 -13.31 10.03
N ARG A 121 -8.04 -13.37 10.97
CA ARG A 121 -9.34 -12.72 10.83
C ARG A 121 -9.26 -11.25 11.26
N VAL A 122 -9.92 -10.38 10.51
CA VAL A 122 -10.15 -8.98 10.86
C VAL A 122 -11.64 -8.68 10.87
N VAL A 123 -12.07 -7.93 11.88
CA VAL A 123 -13.42 -7.34 11.97
C VAL A 123 -13.26 -5.84 11.87
N SER A 124 -13.91 -5.23 10.88
CA SER A 124 -14.00 -3.78 10.74
C SER A 124 -15.41 -3.31 11.07
N ALA A 125 -15.50 -2.58 12.18
CA ALA A 125 -16.73 -2.15 12.81
C ALA A 125 -16.50 -0.81 13.50
N SER A 126 -17.56 -0.03 13.67
CA SER A 126 -17.46 1.15 14.52
C SER A 126 -17.18 0.76 15.97
N ARG A 127 -16.51 1.66 16.70
CA ARG A 127 -16.28 1.46 18.13
C ARG A 127 -17.58 1.30 18.93
N PRO A 128 -18.65 2.07 18.66
CA PRO A 128 -19.92 1.85 19.31
C PRO A 128 -20.47 0.43 19.13
N LEU A 129 -20.44 -0.15 17.93
CA LEU A 129 -20.90 -1.53 17.69
C LEU A 129 -20.07 -2.54 18.51
N LEU A 130 -18.74 -2.46 18.41
CA LEU A 130 -17.84 -3.36 19.14
C LEU A 130 -18.09 -3.31 20.65
N GLU A 131 -18.11 -2.10 21.21
CA GLU A 131 -18.26 -1.90 22.65
C GLU A 131 -19.65 -2.28 23.14
N ASN A 132 -20.70 -1.99 22.36
CA ASN A 132 -22.08 -2.31 22.73
C ASN A 132 -22.31 -3.83 22.79
N ARG A 133 -21.88 -4.59 21.77
CA ARG A 133 -22.09 -6.04 21.77
C ARG A 133 -21.34 -6.74 22.89
N VAL A 134 -20.11 -6.30 23.18
CA VAL A 134 -19.34 -6.80 24.32
C VAL A 134 -20.01 -6.44 25.64
N ARG A 135 -20.54 -5.22 25.77
CA ARG A 135 -21.28 -4.78 26.96
C ARG A 135 -22.53 -5.62 27.16
N ASP A 136 -23.29 -5.92 26.11
CA ASP A 136 -24.47 -6.79 26.18
C ASP A 136 -24.11 -8.17 26.72
N ARG A 137 -23.02 -8.76 26.21
CA ARG A 137 -22.52 -10.06 26.69
C ARG A 137 -22.10 -10.01 28.15
N VAL A 138 -21.44 -8.94 28.58
CA VAL A 138 -21.02 -8.74 29.98
C VAL A 138 -22.23 -8.52 30.89
N ALA A 139 -23.22 -7.73 30.47
CA ALA A 139 -24.44 -7.46 31.24
C ALA A 139 -25.33 -8.69 31.42
N ALA A 140 -25.23 -9.66 30.50
CA ALA A 140 -25.95 -10.93 30.60
C ALA A 140 -25.33 -11.92 31.62
N LEU A 141 -24.12 -11.64 32.13
CA LEU A 141 -23.47 -12.49 33.12
C LEU A 141 -24.13 -12.29 34.49
N ALA A 142 -24.60 -13.38 35.10
CA ALA A 142 -25.30 -13.37 36.39
C ALA A 142 -24.62 -12.56 37.52
N PRO A 143 -23.28 -12.59 37.70
CA PRO A 143 -22.64 -11.83 38.78
C PRO A 143 -22.43 -10.34 38.45
N VAL A 144 -22.68 -9.89 37.21
CA VAL A 144 -22.32 -8.53 36.77
C VAL A 144 -23.50 -7.57 36.88
N ARG A 145 -23.24 -6.37 37.41
CA ARG A 145 -24.18 -5.22 37.34
C ARG A 145 -23.46 -3.92 36.98
N PHE A 146 -24.18 -3.03 36.31
CA PHE A 146 -23.67 -1.70 35.93
C PHE A 146 -24.22 -0.60 36.84
N LEU A 147 -23.36 0.35 37.20
CA LEU A 147 -23.69 1.61 37.87
C LEU A 147 -23.32 2.78 36.96
N GLU A 148 -24.34 3.37 36.34
CA GLU A 148 -24.19 4.47 35.39
C GLU A 148 -24.36 5.84 36.06
N ARG A 149 -23.72 6.87 35.48
CA ARG A 149 -23.71 8.25 36.02
C ARG A 149 -23.17 8.32 37.45
N TYR A 150 -22.18 7.50 37.75
CA TYR A 150 -21.44 7.52 39.01
C TYR A 150 -20.03 8.08 38.80
N ASP A 151 -19.69 9.12 39.54
CA ASP A 151 -18.33 9.67 39.56
C ASP A 151 -17.51 9.05 40.68
N VAL A 152 -16.29 8.62 40.36
CA VAL A 152 -15.35 8.07 41.35
C VAL A 152 -14.68 9.21 42.11
N VAL A 153 -14.87 9.22 43.43
CA VAL A 153 -14.23 10.19 44.33
C VAL A 153 -12.83 9.72 44.69
N GLU A 154 -12.73 8.58 45.39
CA GLU A 154 -11.48 7.94 45.81
C GLU A 154 -11.69 6.49 46.27
N PRO A 155 -10.67 5.61 46.18
CA PRO A 155 -10.68 4.30 46.82
C PRO A 155 -10.61 4.41 48.35
N VAL A 156 -11.25 3.46 49.03
CA VAL A 156 -11.20 3.33 50.50
C VAL A 156 -10.02 2.45 50.88
N VAL A 157 -9.08 3.01 51.64
CA VAL A 157 -7.91 2.30 52.16
C VAL A 157 -8.12 1.98 53.64
N GLY A 158 -7.79 0.76 54.06
CA GLY A 158 -7.83 0.36 55.46
C GLY A 158 -6.83 1.14 56.32
N ASP A 159 -7.00 1.07 57.64
CA ASP A 159 -6.24 1.87 58.63
C ASP A 159 -4.71 1.68 58.55
N ASP A 160 -4.23 0.56 58.01
CA ASP A 160 -2.80 0.28 57.83
C ASP A 160 -2.20 0.87 56.55
N GLY A 161 -3.03 1.49 55.68
CA GLY A 161 -2.62 2.07 54.41
C GLY A 161 -2.27 1.03 53.32
N ARG A 162 -2.47 -0.27 53.56
CA ARG A 162 -1.91 -1.35 52.72
C ARG A 162 -2.95 -2.13 51.92
N ARG A 163 -4.24 -1.92 52.18
CA ARG A 163 -5.33 -2.61 51.48
C ARG A 163 -6.43 -1.64 51.05
N VAL A 164 -6.82 -1.72 49.78
CA VAL A 164 -8.07 -1.14 49.29
C VAL A 164 -9.23 -2.08 49.60
N THR A 165 -10.28 -1.55 50.19
CA THR A 165 -11.45 -2.31 50.69
C THR A 165 -12.77 -1.82 50.09
N GLY A 166 -12.73 -0.82 49.22
CA GLY A 166 -13.91 -0.24 48.62
C GLY A 166 -13.61 1.01 47.80
N VAL A 167 -14.68 1.70 47.39
CA VAL A 167 -14.61 2.96 46.65
C VAL A 167 -15.74 3.89 47.07
N VAL A 168 -15.41 5.18 47.16
CA VAL A 168 -16.36 6.27 47.39
C VAL A 168 -16.82 6.80 46.04
N LEU A 169 -18.14 6.83 45.82
CA LEU A 169 -18.77 7.24 44.58
C LEU A 169 -19.77 8.37 44.83
N THR A 170 -19.93 9.26 43.87
CA THR A 170 -21.03 10.22 43.84
C THR A 170 -22.03 9.82 42.77
N GLY A 171 -23.26 9.53 43.19
CA GLY A 171 -24.33 9.10 42.30
C GLY A 171 -25.08 10.24 41.61
N PRO A 172 -26.10 9.91 40.78
CA PRO A 172 -26.85 10.89 39.99
C PRO A 172 -27.59 11.95 40.84
N SER A 173 -27.90 11.62 42.09
CA SER A 173 -28.55 12.54 43.05
C SER A 173 -27.58 13.55 43.67
N GLY A 174 -26.26 13.42 43.40
CA GLY A 174 -25.21 14.16 44.09
C GLY A 174 -24.85 13.62 45.47
N ALA A 175 -25.53 12.56 45.95
CA ALA A 175 -25.17 11.90 47.19
C ALA A 175 -23.91 11.04 47.01
N THR A 176 -23.06 11.05 48.04
CA THR A 176 -21.88 10.20 48.11
C THR A 176 -22.21 8.91 48.84
N GLU A 177 -21.79 7.77 48.28
CA GLU A 177 -21.93 6.45 48.89
C GLU A 177 -20.63 5.65 48.79
N THR A 178 -20.45 4.70 49.70
CA THR A 178 -19.27 3.82 49.75
C THR A 178 -19.68 2.41 49.38
N LEU A 179 -19.03 1.83 48.37
CA LEU A 179 -19.18 0.43 48.01
C LEU A 179 -17.96 -0.36 48.47
N ALA A 180 -18.18 -1.40 49.28
CA ALA A 180 -17.13 -2.32 49.70
C ALA A 180 -16.79 -3.31 48.58
N CYS A 181 -15.52 -3.71 48.50
CA CYS A 181 -15.06 -4.74 47.57
C CYS A 181 -13.82 -5.48 48.08
N ASP A 182 -13.64 -6.72 47.64
CA ASP A 182 -12.40 -7.47 47.89
C ASP A 182 -11.29 -7.07 46.91
N LEU A 183 -11.69 -6.65 45.69
CA LEU A 183 -10.81 -6.19 44.63
C LEU A 183 -11.42 -5.01 43.87
N LEU A 184 -10.64 -3.93 43.75
CA LEU A 184 -10.94 -2.78 42.91
C LEU A 184 -10.01 -2.78 41.69
N VAL A 185 -10.55 -2.65 40.48
CA VAL A 185 -9.78 -2.57 39.23
C VAL A 185 -10.03 -1.22 38.56
N ASP A 186 -8.99 -0.42 38.38
CA ASP A 186 -9.05 0.82 37.62
C ASP A 186 -8.85 0.56 36.11
N ALA A 187 -9.92 0.71 35.34
CA ALA A 187 -9.96 0.65 33.89
C ALA A 187 -10.48 1.96 33.27
N THR A 188 -10.32 3.09 33.98
CA THR A 188 -10.82 4.42 33.54
C THR A 188 -10.00 5.05 32.41
N GLY A 189 -9.02 4.31 31.89
CA GLY A 189 -8.20 4.66 30.75
C GLY A 189 -7.19 5.77 31.03
N ARG A 190 -6.83 6.53 29.99
CA ARG A 190 -5.75 7.54 30.06
C ARG A 190 -5.93 8.58 31.18
N GLY A 191 -7.18 8.88 31.52
CA GLY A 191 -7.57 9.82 32.58
C GLY A 191 -7.58 9.24 34.00
N SER A 192 -7.02 8.04 34.20
CA SER A 192 -6.91 7.41 35.52
C SER A 192 -6.28 8.32 36.57
N ARG A 193 -6.86 8.27 37.78
CA ARG A 193 -6.38 8.97 38.97
C ARG A 193 -5.54 8.07 39.89
N ALA A 194 -5.28 6.82 39.49
CA ALA A 194 -4.51 5.87 40.29
C ALA A 194 -3.15 6.41 40.75
N PRO A 195 -2.32 7.08 39.91
CA PRO A 195 -1.06 7.67 40.38
C PRO A 195 -1.27 8.71 41.49
N VAL A 196 -2.31 9.53 41.38
CA VAL A 196 -2.65 10.55 42.39
C VAL A 196 -3.07 9.90 43.71
N TRP A 197 -3.91 8.87 43.64
CA TRP A 197 -4.34 8.12 44.82
C TRP A 197 -3.16 7.44 45.51
N LEU A 198 -2.31 6.72 44.78
CA LEU A 198 -1.13 6.04 45.34
C LEU A 198 -0.18 7.02 46.03
N SER A 199 0.13 8.16 45.40
CA SER A 199 0.96 9.20 46.01
C SER A 199 0.32 9.78 47.27
N SER A 200 -1.00 9.97 47.28
CA SER A 200 -1.73 10.47 48.46
C SER A 200 -1.72 9.49 49.64
N TRP A 201 -1.52 8.19 49.37
CA TRP A 201 -1.36 7.14 50.38
C TRP A 201 0.09 6.96 50.83
N GLY A 202 1.00 7.82 50.36
CA GLY A 202 2.42 7.81 50.76
C GLY A 202 3.30 6.83 49.99
N LEU A 203 2.82 6.25 48.88
CA LEU A 203 3.68 5.49 47.98
C LEU A 203 4.57 6.43 47.14
N PRO A 204 5.73 5.95 46.64
CA PRO A 204 6.52 6.68 45.68
C PRO A 204 5.71 7.07 44.44
N GLU A 205 6.12 8.15 43.78
CA GLU A 205 5.55 8.54 42.50
C GLU A 205 5.70 7.41 41.48
N VAL A 206 4.61 7.10 40.76
CA VAL A 206 4.60 6.08 39.71
C VAL A 206 5.48 6.56 38.57
N PRO A 207 6.56 5.84 38.20
CA PRO A 207 7.40 6.27 37.08
C PRO A 207 6.58 6.29 35.79
N GLU A 208 6.61 7.42 35.08
CA GLU A 208 5.92 7.60 33.81
C GLU A 208 6.92 7.78 32.67
N GLU A 209 6.77 6.98 31.60
CA GLU A 209 7.46 7.16 30.34
C GLU A 209 6.53 7.86 29.34
N THR A 210 6.96 8.98 28.78
CA THR A 210 6.19 9.75 27.78
C THR A 210 6.97 9.91 26.49
N ALA A 211 6.40 9.45 25.37
CA ALA A 211 6.98 9.64 24.04
C ALA A 211 6.09 10.57 23.20
N LYS A 212 6.55 11.81 23.00
CA LYS A 212 5.82 12.84 22.24
C LYS A 212 5.74 12.47 20.75
N VAL A 213 4.55 12.64 20.18
CA VAL A 213 4.27 12.38 18.76
C VAL A 213 3.67 13.59 18.07
N GLY A 214 2.80 14.34 18.77
CA GLY A 214 2.05 15.43 18.18
C GLY A 214 1.19 14.95 17.00
N LEU A 215 0.46 13.84 17.19
CA LEU A 215 -0.39 13.24 16.18
C LEU A 215 -1.70 14.03 16.05
N GLY A 216 -2.15 14.22 14.82
CA GLY A 216 -3.46 14.74 14.49
C GLY A 216 -4.12 13.95 13.36
N TYR A 217 -5.39 13.62 13.53
CA TYR A 217 -6.18 12.99 12.49
C TYR A 217 -7.55 13.63 12.32
N THR A 218 -8.07 13.54 11.10
CA THR A 218 -9.41 13.99 10.72
C THR A 218 -10.18 12.81 10.16
N THR A 219 -11.46 12.68 10.52
CA THR A 219 -12.31 11.56 10.10
C THR A 219 -13.64 12.03 9.56
N ARG A 220 -14.17 11.25 8.61
CA ARG A 220 -15.53 11.39 8.08
C ARG A 220 -16.05 10.03 7.63
N HIS A 221 -17.38 9.86 7.66
CA HIS A 221 -18.04 8.72 7.05
C HIS A 221 -18.54 9.04 5.63
N TYR A 222 -18.48 8.05 4.76
CA TYR A 222 -18.91 8.11 3.38
C TYR A 222 -19.83 6.94 3.05
N ALA A 223 -20.79 7.17 2.16
CA ALA A 223 -21.44 6.11 1.39
C ALA A 223 -20.65 5.95 0.08
N LEU A 224 -19.95 4.83 -0.07
CA LEU A 224 -19.21 4.48 -1.28
C LEU A 224 -19.99 3.44 -2.10
N PRO A 225 -19.94 3.49 -3.44
CA PRO A 225 -20.36 2.36 -4.26
C PRO A 225 -19.56 1.09 -3.91
N ASP A 226 -20.21 -0.08 -3.96
CA ASP A 226 -19.59 -1.34 -3.55
C ASP A 226 -18.36 -1.69 -4.41
N GLU A 227 -18.35 -1.28 -5.67
CA GLU A 227 -17.27 -1.52 -6.63
C GLU A 227 -15.98 -0.80 -6.27
N VAL A 228 -16.04 0.29 -5.49
CA VAL A 228 -14.87 1.11 -5.13
C VAL A 228 -13.90 0.33 -4.26
N LEU A 229 -14.42 -0.46 -3.31
CA LEU A 229 -13.62 -1.32 -2.44
C LEU A 229 -13.66 -2.79 -2.88
N GLY A 230 -14.58 -3.18 -3.77
CA GLY A 230 -14.70 -4.56 -4.23
C GLY A 230 -14.98 -5.52 -3.07
N ASP A 231 -14.13 -6.54 -2.89
CA ASP A 231 -14.19 -7.48 -1.76
C ASP A 231 -13.37 -7.02 -0.54
N GLN A 232 -12.71 -5.87 -0.61
CA GLN A 232 -11.82 -5.38 0.44
C GLN A 232 -12.61 -4.88 1.65
N VAL A 233 -12.17 -5.27 2.85
CA VAL A 233 -12.66 -4.75 4.13
C VAL A 233 -12.11 -3.34 4.36
N SER A 234 -10.83 -3.10 4.06
CA SER A 234 -10.21 -1.79 4.22
C SER A 234 -8.97 -1.56 3.36
N LEU A 235 -8.64 -0.29 3.14
CA LEU A 235 -7.42 0.23 2.52
C LEU A 235 -6.59 0.97 3.57
N HIS A 236 -5.32 0.63 3.69
CA HIS A 236 -4.40 1.18 4.68
C HIS A 236 -3.19 1.79 3.97
N VAL A 237 -3.13 3.12 3.88
CA VAL A 237 -1.94 3.84 3.42
C VAL A 237 -1.11 4.21 4.63
N VAL A 238 -0.06 3.42 4.87
CA VAL A 238 0.73 3.49 6.09
C VAL A 238 1.85 4.54 5.96
N ALA A 239 1.84 5.52 6.86
CA ALA A 239 2.89 6.53 6.94
C ALA A 239 4.28 5.91 7.19
N SER A 240 5.28 6.37 6.44
CA SER A 240 6.70 6.01 6.55
C SER A 240 7.56 7.24 6.89
N PRO A 241 8.85 7.08 7.27
CA PRO A 241 9.74 8.22 7.43
C PRO A 241 9.89 9.08 6.16
N ALA A 242 9.75 8.49 4.97
CA ALA A 242 9.81 9.20 3.70
C ALA A 242 8.48 9.89 3.34
N ALA A 243 7.36 9.33 3.80
CA ALA A 243 6.01 9.87 3.60
C ALA A 243 5.22 9.83 4.92
N PRO A 244 5.33 10.88 5.77
CA PRO A 244 4.82 10.86 7.15
C PRO A 244 3.30 11.09 7.26
N ARG A 245 2.57 11.07 6.14
CA ARG A 245 1.10 11.16 6.08
C ARG A 245 0.53 9.77 5.80
N GLY A 246 -0.58 9.43 6.45
CA GLY A 246 -1.27 8.16 6.24
C GLY A 246 -2.79 8.31 6.28
N ALA A 247 -3.48 7.25 5.85
CA ALA A 247 -4.92 7.17 5.97
C ALA A 247 -5.41 5.72 6.03
N VAL A 248 -6.57 5.54 6.65
CA VAL A 248 -7.34 4.30 6.63
C VAL A 248 -8.71 4.60 6.04
N CYS A 249 -9.15 3.77 5.10
CA CYS A 249 -10.50 3.77 4.54
C CYS A 249 -11.09 2.38 4.78
N ALA A 250 -12.08 2.26 5.64
CA ALA A 250 -12.57 0.96 6.13
C ALA A 250 -14.09 0.87 6.11
N ARG A 251 -14.62 -0.25 5.64
CA ARG A 251 -16.04 -0.56 5.71
C ARG A 251 -16.45 -0.80 7.15
N VAL A 252 -17.57 -0.24 7.54
CA VAL A 252 -18.20 -0.44 8.85
C VAL A 252 -19.69 -0.75 8.63
N GLU A 253 -20.42 -1.01 9.70
CA GLU A 253 -21.83 -1.36 9.64
C GLU A 253 -22.71 -0.27 8.96
N ASP A 254 -23.93 -0.68 8.58
CA ASP A 254 -24.93 0.15 7.88
C ASP A 254 -24.51 0.63 6.48
N GLY A 255 -23.61 -0.12 5.80
CA GLY A 255 -23.14 0.24 4.45
C GLY A 255 -22.30 1.52 4.42
N ARG A 256 -21.72 1.90 5.56
CA ARG A 256 -20.89 3.10 5.71
C ARG A 256 -19.41 2.73 5.53
N THR A 257 -18.62 3.69 5.10
CA THR A 257 -17.16 3.61 5.07
C THR A 257 -16.59 4.75 5.92
N VAL A 258 -15.76 4.43 6.91
CA VAL A 258 -15.04 5.44 7.70
C VAL A 258 -13.69 5.73 7.06
N VAL A 259 -13.37 7.02 6.90
CA VAL A 259 -12.07 7.46 6.38
C VAL A 259 -11.38 8.34 7.41
N THR A 260 -10.23 7.89 7.91
CA THR A 260 -9.39 8.61 8.85
C THR A 260 -8.04 8.90 8.23
N ALA A 261 -7.75 10.17 7.93
CA ALA A 261 -6.40 10.62 7.54
C ALA A 261 -5.63 11.09 8.78
N TYR A 262 -4.31 10.94 8.78
CA TYR A 262 -3.47 11.32 9.91
C TYR A 262 -2.10 11.83 9.50
N GLY A 263 -1.53 12.70 10.34
CA GLY A 263 -0.17 13.22 10.21
C GLY A 263 0.39 13.64 11.57
N VAL A 264 1.68 14.02 11.61
CA VAL A 264 2.42 14.30 12.85
C VAL A 264 3.07 15.69 12.82
N ASN A 265 3.51 16.19 13.98
CA ASN A 265 4.26 17.45 14.12
C ASN A 265 3.60 18.69 13.48
N GLY A 266 2.27 18.80 13.58
CA GLY A 266 1.53 19.96 13.06
C GLY A 266 1.15 19.84 11.59
N ASP A 267 1.67 18.85 10.86
CA ASP A 267 1.21 18.50 9.51
C ASP A 267 -0.07 17.65 9.58
N HIS A 268 -1.11 18.24 10.16
CA HIS A 268 -2.35 17.55 10.43
C HIS A 268 -3.34 17.72 9.27
N PRO A 269 -4.16 16.71 8.96
CA PRO A 269 -5.24 16.86 8.00
C PRO A 269 -6.19 18.00 8.43
N PRO A 270 -6.58 18.90 7.50
CA PRO A 270 -7.57 19.94 7.78
C PRO A 270 -8.96 19.39 8.07
N THR A 271 -9.89 20.28 8.43
CA THR A 271 -11.32 19.95 8.70
C THR A 271 -12.28 20.59 7.70
N ASP A 272 -11.75 21.26 6.68
CA ASP A 272 -12.49 21.71 5.50
C ASP A 272 -12.34 20.72 4.34
N GLU A 273 -13.33 20.70 3.44
CA GLU A 273 -13.42 19.73 2.34
C GLU A 273 -12.19 19.76 1.42
N GLU A 274 -11.82 20.95 0.96
CA GLU A 274 -10.71 21.15 0.00
C GLU A 274 -9.38 20.72 0.61
N GLY A 275 -9.12 21.15 1.85
CA GLY A 275 -7.92 20.80 2.59
C GLY A 275 -7.84 19.31 2.90
N PHE A 276 -8.94 18.66 3.28
CA PHE A 276 -8.97 17.23 3.55
C PHE A 276 -8.72 16.39 2.29
N LEU A 277 -9.38 16.73 1.17
CA LEU A 277 -9.15 16.06 -0.12
C LEU A 277 -7.73 16.30 -0.64
N GLY A 278 -7.20 17.52 -0.48
CA GLY A 278 -5.81 17.84 -0.80
C GLY A 278 -4.81 17.03 0.03
N PHE A 279 -5.10 16.81 1.32
CA PHE A 279 -4.31 15.95 2.18
C PHE A 279 -4.33 14.49 1.69
N LEU A 280 -5.50 13.93 1.40
CA LEU A 280 -5.63 12.57 0.87
C LEU A 280 -4.91 12.40 -0.48
N LYS A 281 -4.97 13.40 -1.37
CA LYS A 281 -4.27 13.37 -2.66
C LYS A 281 -2.73 13.36 -2.51
N SER A 282 -2.22 13.88 -1.40
CA SER A 282 -0.79 13.97 -1.12
C SER A 282 -0.19 12.72 -0.46
N LEU A 283 -1.02 11.72 -0.16
CA LEU A 283 -0.54 10.45 0.38
C LEU A 283 0.39 9.74 -0.63
N ALA A 284 1.10 8.71 -0.15
CA ALA A 284 2.05 7.97 -0.97
C ALA A 284 1.41 7.28 -2.19
N THR A 285 0.09 7.05 -2.17
CA THR A 285 -0.74 6.63 -3.30
C THR A 285 -2.08 7.36 -3.28
N SER A 286 -2.76 7.44 -4.42
CA SER A 286 -4.05 8.13 -4.55
C SER A 286 -5.26 7.27 -4.16
N ASP A 287 -5.09 5.97 -3.86
CA ASP A 287 -6.16 4.99 -3.62
C ASP A 287 -7.30 5.52 -2.73
N VAL A 288 -6.98 6.09 -1.56
CA VAL A 288 -7.99 6.60 -0.62
C VAL A 288 -8.68 7.85 -1.17
N TYR A 289 -7.93 8.72 -1.84
CA TYR A 289 -8.48 9.91 -2.48
C TYR A 289 -9.42 9.55 -3.63
N ASP A 290 -9.04 8.60 -4.48
CA ASP A 290 -9.83 8.13 -5.62
C ASP A 290 -11.11 7.41 -5.15
N ALA A 291 -11.04 6.68 -4.03
CA ALA A 291 -12.21 6.07 -3.40
C ALA A 291 -13.18 7.13 -2.85
N VAL A 292 -12.68 8.11 -2.09
CA VAL A 292 -13.49 9.16 -1.49
C VAL A 292 -14.18 10.04 -2.54
N ARG A 293 -13.54 10.31 -3.68
CA ARG A 293 -14.13 11.10 -4.77
C ARG A 293 -15.36 10.47 -5.42
N GLN A 294 -15.50 9.16 -5.30
CA GLN A 294 -16.66 8.42 -5.81
C GLN A 294 -17.76 8.29 -4.75
N GLY A 295 -17.49 8.70 -3.51
CA GLY A 295 -18.38 8.62 -2.38
C GLY A 295 -19.20 9.87 -2.12
N ARG A 296 -20.34 9.69 -1.44
CA ARG A 296 -21.09 10.79 -0.83
C ARG A 296 -20.75 10.89 0.66
N PRO A 297 -20.35 12.05 1.17
CA PRO A 297 -20.15 12.23 2.60
C PRO A 297 -21.45 12.11 3.39
N LEU A 298 -21.36 11.57 4.61
CA LEU A 298 -22.50 11.31 5.49
C LEU A 298 -22.59 12.26 6.69
N ASP A 299 -21.45 12.79 7.13
CA ASP A 299 -21.34 13.67 8.30
C ASP A 299 -20.27 14.75 8.12
N GLU A 300 -19.96 15.51 9.18
CA GLU A 300 -18.93 16.54 9.20
C GLU A 300 -17.53 15.95 9.47
N LEU A 301 -16.49 16.65 9.02
CA LEU A 301 -15.10 16.30 9.33
C LEU A 301 -14.80 16.57 10.81
N VAL A 302 -14.42 15.52 11.55
CA VAL A 302 -14.08 15.61 12.97
C VAL A 302 -12.58 15.43 13.17
N ALA A 303 -11.94 16.39 13.84
CA ALA A 303 -10.53 16.30 14.20
C ALA A 303 -10.31 15.75 15.60
N TYR A 304 -9.18 15.07 15.78
CA TYR A 304 -8.69 14.63 17.08
C TYR A 304 -7.17 14.80 17.18
N ARG A 305 -6.70 15.02 18.41
CA ARG A 305 -5.31 15.26 18.74
C ARG A 305 -4.83 14.28 19.80
N PHE A 306 -3.69 13.66 19.53
CA PHE A 306 -3.03 12.77 20.47
C PHE A 306 -1.60 13.25 20.71
N PRO A 307 -1.28 13.79 21.90
CA PRO A 307 -0.01 14.48 22.11
C PRO A 307 1.18 13.51 22.27
N ALA A 308 0.99 12.39 22.98
CA ALA A 308 2.08 11.49 23.34
C ALA A 308 1.59 10.11 23.80
N ASN A 309 2.37 9.08 23.50
CA ASN A 309 2.28 7.78 24.16
C ASN A 309 2.61 7.96 25.65
N LEU A 310 1.95 7.19 26.52
CA LEU A 310 2.16 7.22 27.96
C LEU A 310 2.20 5.80 28.52
N ARG A 311 3.23 5.47 29.29
CA ARG A 311 3.33 4.23 30.05
C ARG A 311 3.59 4.55 31.52
N ARG A 312 2.80 3.94 32.40
CA ARG A 312 2.95 4.01 33.86
C ARG A 312 3.53 2.70 34.37
N ARG A 313 4.65 2.79 35.09
CA ARG A 313 5.47 1.65 35.51
C ARG A 313 5.09 1.16 36.90
N TYR A 314 3.89 0.60 37.03
CA TYR A 314 3.43 0.07 38.33
C TYR A 314 4.30 -1.09 38.83
N GLU A 315 4.95 -1.81 37.91
CA GLU A 315 5.93 -2.87 38.20
C GLU A 315 7.18 -2.37 38.94
N ASP A 316 7.50 -1.07 38.84
CA ASP A 316 8.71 -0.48 39.41
C ASP A 316 8.50 0.15 40.81
N LEU A 317 7.26 0.15 41.33
CA LEU A 317 6.92 0.76 42.63
C LEU A 317 7.44 -0.02 43.86
N GLY A 318 7.88 -1.27 43.69
CA GLY A 318 8.41 -2.14 44.75
C GLY A 318 7.38 -2.64 45.79
N SER A 319 6.33 -1.86 46.08
CA SER A 319 5.18 -2.24 46.89
C SER A 319 3.90 -1.61 46.32
N PHE A 320 2.78 -2.33 46.39
CA PHE A 320 1.49 -1.89 45.88
C PHE A 320 0.37 -2.34 46.83
N PRO A 321 -0.67 -1.55 47.08
CA PRO A 321 -1.75 -1.93 47.99
C PRO A 321 -2.49 -3.18 47.51
N LYS A 322 -2.82 -4.06 48.45
CA LYS A 322 -3.65 -5.24 48.19
C LYS A 322 -5.06 -4.82 47.82
N GLY A 323 -5.76 -5.64 47.03
CA GLY A 323 -7.13 -5.37 46.62
C GLY A 323 -7.28 -4.22 45.62
N PHE A 324 -6.19 -3.76 44.99
CA PHE A 324 -6.24 -2.76 43.93
C PHE A 324 -5.36 -3.17 42.74
N LEU A 325 -5.88 -3.06 41.52
CA LEU A 325 -5.16 -3.30 40.28
C LEU A 325 -5.53 -2.24 39.23
N VAL A 326 -4.71 -2.09 38.19
CA VAL A 326 -4.90 -1.14 37.09
C VAL A 326 -4.75 -1.88 35.75
N ILE A 327 -5.55 -1.51 34.74
CA ILE A 327 -5.53 -2.18 33.43
C ILE A 327 -5.85 -1.23 32.26
N GLY A 328 -5.43 -1.61 31.05
CA GLY A 328 -5.73 -0.89 29.81
C GLY A 328 -4.98 0.44 29.70
N ASP A 329 -5.61 1.45 29.11
CA ASP A 329 -5.03 2.79 28.93
C ASP A 329 -4.70 3.51 30.25
N ALA A 330 -5.17 2.99 31.39
CA ALA A 330 -4.75 3.47 32.71
C ALA A 330 -3.29 3.08 33.03
N VAL A 331 -2.80 1.98 32.45
CA VAL A 331 -1.39 1.55 32.54
C VAL A 331 -0.58 2.05 31.34
N CYS A 332 -1.06 1.82 30.11
CA CYS A 332 -0.32 2.17 28.90
C CYS A 332 -1.26 2.63 27.78
N SER A 333 -1.09 3.86 27.30
CA SER A 333 -1.86 4.47 26.22
C SER A 333 -0.97 4.72 25.01
N PHE A 334 -1.32 4.08 23.89
CA PHE A 334 -0.55 4.08 22.65
C PHE A 334 -1.06 5.12 21.64
N ASN A 335 -0.20 5.47 20.70
CA ASN A 335 -0.56 6.14 19.46
C ASN A 335 -1.67 5.34 18.75
N PRO A 336 -2.87 5.93 18.56
CA PRO A 336 -4.02 5.23 17.99
C PRO A 336 -3.83 4.72 16.55
N THR A 337 -2.88 5.25 15.79
CA THR A 337 -2.65 4.86 14.37
C THR A 337 -2.23 3.40 14.21
N TYR A 338 -1.72 2.76 15.27
CA TYR A 338 -1.34 1.36 15.26
C TYR A 338 -2.48 0.41 15.67
N ALA A 339 -3.64 0.94 16.09
CA ALA A 339 -4.81 0.17 16.53
C ALA A 339 -4.54 -0.86 17.67
N GLN A 340 -3.51 -0.65 18.49
CA GLN A 340 -3.07 -1.63 19.49
C GLN A 340 -3.91 -1.63 20.78
N GLY A 341 -4.50 -0.50 21.18
CA GLY A 341 -5.05 -0.30 22.53
C GLY A 341 -6.10 -1.34 22.96
N MET A 342 -7.06 -1.68 22.09
CA MET A 342 -8.07 -2.71 22.42
C MET A 342 -7.46 -4.10 22.57
N THR A 343 -6.54 -4.46 21.68
CA THR A 343 -5.85 -5.75 21.71
C THR A 343 -4.96 -5.87 22.94
N VAL A 344 -4.24 -4.82 23.31
CA VAL A 344 -3.42 -4.80 24.54
C VAL A 344 -4.30 -4.91 25.78
N ALA A 345 -5.47 -4.26 25.80
CA ALA A 345 -6.43 -4.42 26.89
C ALA A 345 -6.98 -5.86 26.97
N ALA A 346 -7.22 -6.52 25.84
CA ALA A 346 -7.64 -7.91 25.79
C ALA A 346 -6.56 -8.87 26.31
N ILE A 347 -5.29 -8.69 25.91
CA ILE A 347 -4.14 -9.44 26.44
C ILE A 347 -3.99 -9.17 27.95
N GLY A 348 -4.15 -7.93 28.40
CA GLY A 348 -4.13 -7.60 29.82
C GLY A 348 -5.22 -8.34 30.62
N ALA A 349 -6.38 -8.58 30.02
CA ALA A 349 -7.44 -9.34 30.68
C ALA A 349 -7.12 -10.84 30.78
N THR A 350 -6.35 -11.41 29.83
CA THR A 350 -5.86 -12.78 29.97
C THR A 350 -4.84 -12.89 31.10
N VAL A 351 -3.94 -11.91 31.24
CA VAL A 351 -3.03 -11.83 32.39
C VAL A 351 -3.81 -11.74 33.70
N LEU A 352 -4.85 -10.89 33.77
CA LEU A 352 -5.71 -10.81 34.95
C LEU A 352 -6.36 -12.17 35.26
N ARG A 353 -6.96 -12.84 34.26
CA ARG A 353 -7.57 -14.17 34.40
C ARG A 353 -6.57 -15.19 34.97
N ASP A 354 -5.35 -15.21 34.46
CA ASP A 354 -4.33 -16.17 34.88
C ASP A 354 -3.88 -15.93 36.34
N HIS A 355 -3.88 -14.68 36.80
CA HIS A 355 -3.64 -14.34 38.21
C HIS A 355 -4.83 -14.63 39.11
N LEU A 356 -6.05 -14.54 38.59
CA LEU A 356 -7.26 -14.90 39.34
C LEU A 356 -7.34 -16.40 39.62
N GLY A 357 -6.83 -17.23 38.70
CA GLY A 357 -6.79 -18.70 38.81
C GLY A 357 -5.68 -19.28 39.70
N ARG A 358 -4.85 -18.44 40.33
CA ARG A 358 -3.85 -18.86 41.33
C ARG A 358 -4.46 -18.86 42.72
N ASP A 359 -3.90 -19.68 43.62
CA ASP A 359 -4.31 -19.72 45.03
C ASP A 359 -4.13 -18.35 45.71
N GLY A 360 -5.16 -17.91 46.45
CA GLY A 360 -5.14 -16.65 47.20
C GLY A 360 -5.60 -15.44 46.38
N GLU A 361 -5.32 -14.22 46.86
CA GLU A 361 -5.64 -12.98 46.14
C GLU A 361 -4.55 -12.61 45.11
N PRO A 362 -4.89 -11.92 44.00
CA PRO A 362 -3.88 -11.50 43.04
C PRO A 362 -2.78 -10.65 43.68
N ALA A 363 -1.53 -11.08 43.53
CA ALA A 363 -0.37 -10.35 44.02
C ALA A 363 -0.01 -9.23 43.01
N ALA A 364 -0.33 -7.98 43.35
CA ALA A 364 -0.19 -6.83 42.46
C ALA A 364 1.20 -6.72 41.80
N GLY A 365 2.29 -6.92 42.54
CA GLY A 365 3.65 -6.87 41.97
C GLY A 365 3.89 -7.92 40.88
N ALA A 366 3.43 -9.16 41.09
CA ALA A 366 3.55 -10.22 40.08
C ALA A 366 2.61 -9.96 38.89
N TYR A 367 1.40 -9.45 39.15
CA TYR A 367 0.47 -9.06 38.09
C TYR A 367 1.03 -7.96 37.19
N PHE A 368 1.58 -6.88 37.75
CA PHE A 368 2.14 -5.80 36.94
C PHE A 368 3.39 -6.21 36.18
N ALA A 369 4.24 -7.07 36.76
CA ALA A 369 5.39 -7.64 36.06
C ALA A 369 4.97 -8.51 34.86
N ASP A 370 3.97 -9.37 35.04
CA ASP A 370 3.43 -10.20 33.94
C ASP A 370 2.69 -9.34 32.91
N LEU A 371 1.93 -8.32 33.34
CA LEU A 371 1.23 -7.38 32.46
C LEU A 371 2.22 -6.59 31.59
N ALA A 372 3.31 -6.11 32.19
CA ALA A 372 4.38 -5.41 31.48
C ALA A 372 4.98 -6.31 30.39
N ARG A 373 5.39 -7.53 30.77
CA ARG A 373 6.05 -8.49 29.90
C ARG A 373 5.15 -8.98 28.76
N GLU A 374 3.91 -9.33 29.06
CA GLU A 374 3.04 -10.05 28.12
C GLU A 374 2.15 -9.13 27.28
N ALA A 375 1.75 -7.98 27.83
CA ALA A 375 0.82 -7.09 27.14
C ALA A 375 1.45 -5.77 26.64
N ILE A 376 2.52 -5.27 27.27
CA ILE A 376 2.96 -3.88 27.10
C ILE A 376 4.30 -3.75 26.38
N ASP A 377 5.33 -4.49 26.78
CA ASP A 377 6.72 -4.25 26.35
C ASP A 377 6.89 -4.28 24.82
N THR A 378 6.36 -5.32 24.17
CA THR A 378 6.45 -5.46 22.72
C THR A 378 5.66 -4.38 21.96
N PRO A 379 4.36 -4.15 22.23
CA PRO A 379 3.60 -3.06 21.59
C PRO A 379 4.20 -1.68 21.85
N TRP A 380 4.72 -1.42 23.06
CA TRP A 380 5.37 -0.15 23.41
C TRP A 380 6.62 0.09 22.58
N GLY A 381 7.50 -0.90 22.49
CA GLY A 381 8.72 -0.83 21.67
C GLY A 381 8.40 -0.55 20.20
N MET A 382 7.41 -1.25 19.64
CA MET A 382 6.97 -1.05 18.26
C MET A 382 6.39 0.36 18.03
N ALA A 383 5.48 0.82 18.89
CA ALA A 383 4.83 2.13 18.74
C ALA A 383 5.84 3.28 18.87
N VAL A 384 6.66 3.27 19.92
CA VAL A 384 7.67 4.31 20.18
C VAL A 384 8.77 4.29 19.12
N GLY A 385 9.24 3.10 18.70
CA GLY A 385 10.25 2.95 17.66
C GLY A 385 9.78 3.52 16.31
N ASN A 386 8.56 3.18 15.90
CA ASN A 386 7.97 3.69 14.65
C ASN A 386 7.69 5.19 14.71
N ASP A 387 7.21 5.71 15.84
CA ASP A 387 7.00 7.15 16.02
C ASP A 387 8.32 7.91 15.93
N ARG A 388 9.38 7.42 16.59
CA ARG A 388 10.72 8.03 16.49
C ARG A 388 11.24 8.03 15.05
N ALA A 389 11.04 6.95 14.30
CA ALA A 389 11.45 6.88 12.91
C ALA A 389 10.71 7.92 12.04
N ARG A 390 9.39 8.03 12.20
CA ARG A 390 8.56 9.02 11.49
C ARG A 390 8.92 10.46 11.83
N LEU A 391 9.35 10.72 13.06
CA LEU A 391 9.79 12.04 13.52
C LEU A 391 11.25 12.36 13.14
N GLY A 392 11.96 11.45 12.44
CA GLY A 392 13.38 11.62 12.12
C GLY A 392 14.31 11.56 13.35
N LEU A 393 13.82 11.00 14.47
CA LEU A 393 14.55 10.87 15.73
C LEU A 393 15.25 9.51 15.87
N ALA A 394 14.98 8.56 14.97
CA ALA A 394 15.68 7.28 14.91
C ALA A 394 16.90 7.37 13.97
N ASP A 395 17.95 6.62 14.29
CA ASP A 395 19.09 6.44 13.39
C ASP A 395 18.67 5.52 12.22
N PRO A 396 18.58 6.02 10.98
CA PRO A 396 18.21 5.21 9.83
C PRO A 396 19.24 4.12 9.50
N SER A 397 20.47 4.24 10.03
CA SER A 397 21.53 3.25 9.90
C SER A 397 21.53 2.22 11.05
N SER A 398 20.57 2.27 11.97
CA SER A 398 20.41 1.20 12.96
C SER A 398 20.00 -0.12 12.30
N ALA A 399 20.40 -1.25 12.90
CA ALA A 399 20.05 -2.57 12.39
C ALA A 399 18.54 -2.79 12.33
N GLU A 400 17.82 -2.30 13.35
CA GLU A 400 16.36 -2.35 13.44
C GLU A 400 15.68 -1.60 12.29
N GLN A 401 16.06 -0.34 12.02
CA GLN A 401 15.47 0.44 10.93
C GLN A 401 15.78 -0.16 9.55
N ARG A 402 17.00 -0.68 9.35
CA ARG A 402 17.33 -1.42 8.12
C ARG A 402 16.49 -2.68 7.95
N GLN A 403 16.28 -3.43 9.02
CA GLN A 403 15.46 -4.65 8.99
C GLN A 403 14.00 -4.31 8.68
N ALA A 404 13.42 -3.32 9.36
CA ALA A 404 12.05 -2.87 9.12
C ALA A 404 11.83 -2.41 7.66
N ALA A 405 12.75 -1.60 7.12
CA ALA A 405 12.69 -1.16 5.73
C ALA A 405 12.78 -2.33 4.74
N ARG A 406 13.68 -3.29 5.00
CA ARG A 406 13.86 -4.50 4.17
C ARG A 406 12.65 -5.41 4.20
N VAL A 407 12.09 -5.68 5.38
CA VAL A 407 10.86 -6.48 5.54
C VAL A 407 9.70 -5.82 4.80
N THR A 408 9.53 -4.51 4.96
CA THR A 408 8.47 -3.74 4.27
C THR A 408 8.61 -3.83 2.75
N ALA A 409 9.82 -3.62 2.22
CA ALA A 409 10.07 -3.75 0.78
C ALA A 409 9.89 -5.18 0.25
N ALA A 410 10.26 -6.20 1.04
CA ALA A 410 10.09 -7.61 0.70
C ALA A 410 8.62 -8.07 0.75
N ALA A 411 7.81 -7.53 1.65
CA ALA A 411 6.39 -7.82 1.78
C ALA A 411 5.59 -7.42 0.52
N ALA A 412 6.08 -6.45 -0.26
CA ALA A 412 5.52 -6.09 -1.57
C ALA A 412 5.81 -7.13 -2.67
N ARG A 413 6.68 -8.13 -2.41
CA ARG A 413 7.19 -9.06 -3.42
C ARG A 413 7.06 -10.53 -3.06
N HIS A 414 6.86 -10.86 -1.78
CA HIS A 414 6.86 -12.24 -1.31
C HIS A 414 5.73 -12.52 -0.32
N ASP A 415 4.92 -13.54 -0.62
CA ASP A 415 3.69 -13.85 0.11
C ASP A 415 3.96 -14.22 1.58
N GLU A 416 4.92 -15.12 1.84
CA GLU A 416 5.25 -15.50 3.23
C GLU A 416 5.81 -14.33 4.06
N VAL A 417 6.46 -13.36 3.41
CA VAL A 417 6.95 -12.15 4.10
C VAL A 417 5.78 -11.22 4.43
N ALA A 418 4.82 -11.06 3.52
CA ALA A 418 3.59 -10.32 3.79
C ALA A 418 2.77 -10.93 4.94
N VAL A 419 2.62 -12.26 4.97
CA VAL A 419 1.93 -12.96 6.07
C VAL A 419 2.65 -12.76 7.40
N ALA A 420 3.98 -12.92 7.44
CA ALA A 420 4.74 -12.71 8.66
C ALA A 420 4.68 -11.25 9.14
N TYR A 421 4.75 -10.28 8.22
CA TYR A 421 4.55 -8.86 8.55
C TYR A 421 3.19 -8.64 9.20
N ALA A 422 2.11 -9.15 8.59
CA ALA A 422 0.75 -9.07 9.10
C ALA A 422 0.59 -9.71 10.49
N ARG A 423 1.22 -10.86 10.74
CA ARG A 423 1.23 -11.53 12.05
C ARG A 423 1.86 -10.69 13.14
N VAL A 424 2.99 -10.05 12.86
CA VAL A 424 3.69 -9.18 13.83
C VAL A 424 2.90 -7.89 14.11
N VAL A 425 2.46 -7.18 13.07
CA VAL A 425 1.70 -5.92 13.29
C VAL A 425 0.32 -6.17 13.91
N SER A 426 -0.22 -7.39 13.79
CA SER A 426 -1.46 -7.82 14.44
C SER A 426 -1.26 -8.39 15.85
N LEU A 427 -0.04 -8.34 16.39
CA LEU A 427 0.35 -8.84 17.72
C LEU A 427 0.13 -10.35 17.92
N VAL A 428 0.15 -11.12 16.83
CA VAL A 428 0.05 -12.59 16.90
C VAL A 428 1.43 -13.19 17.17
N ASP A 429 2.47 -12.64 16.56
CA ASP A 429 3.88 -12.98 16.79
C ASP A 429 4.66 -11.75 17.27
N GLY A 430 5.79 -11.95 17.94
CA GLY A 430 6.70 -10.87 18.32
C GLY A 430 7.68 -10.46 17.19
N PRO A 431 8.28 -9.27 17.29
CA PRO A 431 9.20 -8.73 16.26
C PRO A 431 10.47 -9.57 16.07
N GLU A 432 10.84 -10.42 17.03
CA GLU A 432 11.92 -11.40 16.91
C GLU A 432 11.70 -12.40 15.77
N ALA A 433 10.45 -12.60 15.32
CA ALA A 433 10.13 -13.41 14.14
C ALA A 433 10.86 -12.90 12.88
N PHE A 434 11.11 -11.59 12.78
CA PHE A 434 11.85 -11.01 11.67
C PHE A 434 13.35 -11.37 11.68
N GLY A 435 13.89 -11.83 12.81
CA GLY A 435 15.28 -12.26 12.95
C GLY A 435 15.51 -13.74 12.64
N ALA A 436 14.46 -14.54 12.45
CA ALA A 436 14.60 -15.98 12.22
C ALA A 436 15.42 -16.26 10.95
N PRO A 437 16.38 -17.22 10.95
CA PRO A 437 17.26 -17.47 9.79
C PRO A 437 16.50 -17.75 8.49
N GLY A 438 15.47 -18.60 8.56
CA GLY A 438 14.62 -18.91 7.40
C GLY A 438 13.76 -17.73 6.94
N PHE A 439 13.46 -16.77 7.81
CA PHE A 439 12.76 -15.55 7.42
C PHE A 439 13.70 -14.56 6.74
N THR A 440 14.89 -14.36 7.30
CA THR A 440 15.93 -13.50 6.70
C THR A 440 16.26 -13.96 5.28
N ALA A 441 16.41 -15.27 5.04
CA ALA A 441 16.65 -15.81 3.70
C ALA A 441 15.54 -15.46 2.70
N ARG A 442 14.27 -15.47 3.12
CA ARG A 442 13.13 -15.08 2.28
C ARG A 442 13.12 -13.59 1.98
N VAL A 443 13.44 -12.76 2.97
CA VAL A 443 13.62 -11.31 2.76
C VAL A 443 14.72 -11.06 1.73
N GLU A 444 15.88 -11.74 1.86
CA GLU A 444 16.94 -11.63 0.85
C GLU A 444 16.48 -12.11 -0.52
N SER A 445 15.75 -13.24 -0.61
CA SER A 445 15.22 -13.74 -1.88
C SER A 445 14.22 -12.78 -2.52
N ALA A 446 13.38 -12.12 -1.73
CA ALA A 446 12.39 -11.16 -2.20
C ALA A 446 13.01 -9.84 -2.66
N LEU A 447 14.09 -9.42 -2.00
CA LEU A 447 14.84 -8.21 -2.33
C LEU A 447 15.92 -8.45 -3.39
N ALA A 448 16.32 -9.70 -3.58
CA ALA A 448 17.21 -10.09 -4.65
C ALA A 448 16.60 -9.58 -5.95
N ARG A 449 17.36 -8.73 -6.66
CA ARG A 449 17.01 -8.38 -8.03
C ARG A 449 16.95 -9.68 -8.81
N PRO A 450 15.92 -9.92 -9.64
CA PRO A 450 15.94 -11.03 -10.57
C PRO A 450 17.31 -11.00 -11.26
N LYS A 451 18.07 -12.09 -11.19
CA LYS A 451 19.32 -12.17 -11.95
C LYS A 451 18.89 -11.99 -13.40
N ALA A 452 19.23 -10.84 -13.99
CA ALA A 452 19.08 -10.65 -15.42
C ALA A 452 19.71 -11.86 -16.11
N LYS A 453 18.98 -12.52 -17.01
CA LYS A 453 19.63 -13.46 -17.94
C LYS A 453 20.78 -12.67 -18.58
N PRO A 454 22.04 -13.12 -18.47
CA PRO A 454 23.17 -12.35 -18.97
C PRO A 454 23.26 -12.36 -20.51
N GLY A 455 22.29 -12.90 -21.22
CA GLY A 455 22.26 -12.95 -22.68
C GLY A 455 21.07 -12.20 -23.26
N ARG A 456 21.34 -11.43 -24.33
CA ARG A 456 20.32 -11.11 -25.33
C ARG A 456 20.11 -12.35 -26.18
N GLU A 457 18.87 -12.71 -26.43
CA GLU A 457 18.51 -13.85 -27.26
C GLU A 457 17.64 -13.37 -28.41
N VAL A 458 18.05 -13.67 -29.65
CA VAL A 458 17.20 -13.45 -30.82
C VAL A 458 16.37 -14.72 -31.02
N VAL A 459 15.05 -14.57 -30.91
CA VAL A 459 14.08 -15.64 -31.16
C VAL A 459 13.27 -15.33 -32.42
N GLU A 460 12.86 -16.36 -33.13
CA GLU A 460 11.93 -16.22 -34.25
C GLU A 460 10.49 -16.27 -33.73
N VAL A 461 9.68 -15.26 -34.07
CA VAL A 461 8.25 -15.22 -33.77
C VAL A 461 7.48 -15.16 -35.08
N THR A 462 6.57 -16.11 -35.28
CA THR A 462 5.74 -16.17 -36.49
C THR A 462 4.33 -15.66 -36.20
N THR A 463 3.89 -14.64 -36.93
CA THR A 463 2.55 -14.05 -36.86
C THR A 463 2.11 -13.51 -38.21
N GLY A 464 0.82 -13.57 -38.52
CA GLY A 464 0.28 -13.03 -39.78
C GLY A 464 0.87 -13.66 -41.05
N GLY A 465 1.42 -14.88 -40.94
CA GLY A 465 2.14 -15.56 -42.05
C GLY A 465 3.55 -15.05 -42.31
N LEU A 466 4.10 -14.19 -41.45
CA LEU A 466 5.46 -13.66 -41.50
C LEU A 466 6.26 -14.13 -40.29
N THR A 467 7.58 -14.25 -40.45
CA THR A 467 8.51 -14.63 -39.37
C THR A 467 9.47 -13.49 -39.06
N PHE A 468 9.46 -13.05 -37.80
CA PHE A 468 10.21 -11.91 -37.29
C PHE A 468 11.34 -12.36 -36.36
N ASP A 469 12.51 -11.77 -36.52
CA ASP A 469 13.63 -11.88 -35.57
C ASP A 469 13.37 -10.90 -34.43
N VAL A 470 13.29 -11.40 -33.21
CA VAL A 470 12.97 -10.61 -32.02
C VAL A 470 14.06 -10.76 -30.98
N GLU A 471 14.76 -9.68 -30.68
CA GLU A 471 15.70 -9.66 -29.56
C GLU A 471 14.93 -9.57 -28.25
N THR A 472 15.16 -10.53 -27.36
CA THR A 472 14.62 -10.56 -26.00
C THR A 472 15.75 -10.47 -24.98
N ALA A 473 15.53 -9.72 -23.91
CA ALA A 473 16.48 -9.62 -22.80
C ALA A 473 15.77 -9.24 -21.49
N GLY A 474 16.47 -9.37 -20.38
CA GLY A 474 15.91 -9.18 -19.05
C GLY A 474 15.28 -10.46 -18.46
N PRO A 475 14.61 -10.35 -17.30
CA PRO A 475 13.95 -11.49 -16.67
C PRO A 475 12.69 -11.94 -17.42
N ASP A 476 12.45 -13.25 -17.55
CA ASP A 476 11.30 -13.80 -18.29
C ASP A 476 9.94 -13.40 -17.67
N ASP A 477 9.92 -13.23 -16.34
CA ASP A 477 8.79 -12.78 -15.53
C ASP A 477 8.76 -11.25 -15.33
N GLY A 478 9.69 -10.52 -15.96
CA GLY A 478 9.72 -9.06 -15.96
C GLY A 478 8.54 -8.43 -16.70
N GLU A 479 8.16 -7.24 -16.29
CA GLU A 479 7.16 -6.46 -17.01
C GLU A 479 7.66 -6.12 -18.42
N ALA A 480 6.82 -6.37 -19.43
CA ALA A 480 7.22 -6.30 -20.84
C ALA A 480 7.29 -4.87 -21.38
N VAL A 481 8.40 -4.57 -22.07
CA VAL A 481 8.62 -3.32 -22.83
C VAL A 481 8.96 -3.68 -24.27
N VAL A 482 8.14 -3.23 -25.21
CA VAL A 482 8.42 -3.36 -26.65
C VAL A 482 9.24 -2.17 -27.12
N LEU A 483 10.33 -2.43 -27.83
CA LEU A 483 11.28 -1.44 -28.33
C LEU A 483 11.27 -1.43 -29.87
N LEU A 484 10.60 -0.45 -30.48
CA LEU A 484 10.41 -0.34 -31.93
C LEU A 484 11.43 0.61 -32.55
N HIS A 485 12.29 0.11 -33.43
CA HIS A 485 13.34 0.89 -34.09
C HIS A 485 12.83 1.75 -35.27
N GLY A 486 13.64 2.71 -35.71
CA GLY A 486 13.37 3.53 -36.90
C GLY A 486 14.02 3.02 -38.19
N TRP A 487 13.98 3.85 -39.22
CA TRP A 487 14.86 3.73 -40.38
C TRP A 487 16.07 4.67 -40.22
N PRO A 488 17.30 4.28 -40.64
CA PRO A 488 17.73 2.99 -41.18
C PRO A 488 18.25 2.04 -40.08
N HIS A 489 17.56 1.96 -38.94
CA HIS A 489 17.95 1.11 -37.81
C HIS A 489 17.44 -0.33 -37.94
N HIS A 490 17.88 -1.20 -37.02
CA HIS A 490 17.24 -2.47 -36.67
C HIS A 490 17.26 -2.63 -35.14
N PHE A 491 16.83 -3.76 -34.57
CA PHE A 491 16.67 -3.89 -33.10
C PHE A 491 17.91 -3.48 -32.27
N GLU A 492 19.12 -3.56 -32.83
CA GLU A 492 20.36 -3.19 -32.14
C GLU A 492 20.45 -1.69 -31.84
N SER A 493 19.57 -0.84 -32.39
CA SER A 493 19.46 0.57 -32.01
C SER A 493 19.24 0.77 -30.51
N TRP A 494 18.71 -0.24 -29.83
CA TRP A 494 18.43 -0.23 -28.39
C TRP A 494 19.55 -0.86 -27.54
N THR A 495 20.69 -1.19 -28.15
CA THR A 495 21.81 -1.89 -27.49
C THR A 495 22.23 -1.23 -26.18
N ASP A 496 22.29 0.09 -26.12
CA ASP A 496 22.76 0.76 -24.91
C ASP A 496 21.63 1.03 -23.90
N VAL A 497 20.37 0.94 -24.34
CA VAL A 497 19.16 1.12 -23.51
C VAL A 497 18.77 -0.19 -22.81
N VAL A 498 18.80 -1.32 -23.53
CA VAL A 498 18.36 -2.65 -23.04
C VAL A 498 18.99 -3.05 -21.70
N PRO A 499 20.33 -2.91 -21.48
CA PRO A 499 20.94 -3.27 -20.21
C PRO A 499 20.45 -2.45 -19.02
N VAL A 500 20.09 -1.18 -19.25
CA VAL A 500 19.56 -0.29 -18.20
C VAL A 500 18.17 -0.75 -17.78
N LEU A 501 17.30 -1.07 -18.76
CA LEU A 501 15.95 -1.57 -18.52
C LEU A 501 15.97 -2.97 -17.86
N GLY A 502 16.84 -3.86 -18.32
CA GLY A 502 17.01 -5.19 -17.73
C GLY A 502 17.48 -5.14 -16.27
N ARG A 503 18.38 -4.21 -15.92
CA ARG A 503 18.79 -3.97 -14.51
C ARG A 503 17.65 -3.45 -13.63
N ALA A 504 16.65 -2.82 -14.23
CA ALA A 504 15.43 -2.37 -13.56
C ALA A 504 14.36 -3.47 -13.43
N GLY A 505 14.61 -4.67 -13.96
CA GLY A 505 13.70 -5.82 -13.88
C GLY A 505 12.69 -5.90 -15.02
N LEU A 506 12.88 -5.15 -16.11
CA LEU A 506 11.99 -5.15 -17.27
C LEU A 506 12.43 -6.20 -18.29
N ARG A 507 11.44 -6.84 -18.92
CA ARG A 507 11.63 -7.75 -20.05
C ARG A 507 11.54 -6.95 -21.35
N THR A 508 12.65 -6.80 -22.06
CA THR A 508 12.69 -6.07 -23.33
C THR A 508 12.38 -6.99 -24.50
N ILE A 509 11.56 -6.52 -25.43
CA ILE A 509 11.16 -7.20 -26.66
C ILE A 509 11.42 -6.23 -27.82
N ALA A 510 12.50 -6.44 -28.57
CA ALA A 510 12.93 -5.56 -29.65
C ALA A 510 12.86 -6.32 -30.99
N PRO A 511 11.74 -6.22 -31.74
CA PRO A 511 11.61 -6.89 -33.02
C PRO A 511 12.35 -6.14 -34.13
N ASN A 512 12.93 -6.89 -35.07
CA ASN A 512 13.09 -6.40 -36.44
C ASN A 512 11.71 -6.26 -37.05
N GLN A 513 11.27 -5.03 -37.30
CA GLN A 513 9.93 -4.78 -37.81
C GLN A 513 9.77 -5.26 -39.27
N ARG A 514 8.52 -5.31 -39.76
CA ARG A 514 8.21 -5.74 -41.14
C ARG A 514 9.10 -5.03 -42.14
N GLY A 515 9.77 -5.80 -42.99
CA GLY A 515 10.77 -5.34 -43.95
C GLY A 515 12.21 -5.64 -43.56
N TYR A 516 12.47 -5.98 -42.30
CA TYR A 516 13.83 -6.18 -41.79
C TYR A 516 14.21 -7.65 -41.65
N SER A 517 13.33 -8.53 -41.15
CA SER A 517 13.62 -9.96 -41.06
C SER A 517 13.45 -10.68 -42.42
N PRO A 518 14.27 -11.70 -42.74
CA PRO A 518 14.16 -12.44 -44.00
C PRO A 518 12.76 -13.02 -44.25
N GLY A 519 12.08 -13.50 -43.19
CA GLY A 519 10.73 -14.05 -43.25
C GLY A 519 9.59 -13.02 -43.18
N ALA A 520 9.89 -11.72 -43.13
CA ALA A 520 8.91 -10.65 -42.95
C ALA A 520 9.05 -9.52 -43.98
N ARG A 521 9.36 -9.84 -45.24
CA ARG A 521 9.56 -8.88 -46.35
C ARG A 521 8.55 -9.09 -47.49
N PRO A 522 7.26 -8.77 -47.29
CA PRO A 522 6.30 -8.81 -48.40
C PRO A 522 6.72 -7.83 -49.51
N THR A 523 6.36 -8.12 -50.76
CA THR A 523 6.83 -7.30 -51.90
C THR A 523 5.93 -6.11 -52.20
N ALA A 524 4.62 -6.20 -51.89
CA ALA A 524 3.66 -5.16 -52.19
C ALA A 524 3.78 -3.99 -51.20
N VAL A 525 3.69 -2.75 -51.69
CA VAL A 525 3.80 -1.55 -50.84
C VAL A 525 2.63 -1.47 -49.84
N GLU A 526 1.47 -1.94 -50.26
CA GLU A 526 0.22 -1.96 -49.50
C GLU A 526 0.32 -2.87 -48.26
N ASP A 527 1.29 -3.78 -48.23
CA ASP A 527 1.55 -4.65 -47.09
C ASP A 527 2.35 -3.95 -45.99
N TYR A 528 2.77 -2.70 -46.18
CA TYR A 528 3.51 -1.90 -45.20
C TYR A 528 2.69 -0.79 -44.55
N ARG A 529 1.36 -0.79 -44.73
CA ARG A 529 0.47 0.19 -44.12
C ARG A 529 0.49 0.06 -42.59
N LEU A 530 0.40 1.20 -41.89
CA LEU A 530 0.46 1.28 -40.42
C LEU A 530 -0.40 0.25 -39.65
N PRO A 531 -1.66 -0.06 -40.05
CA PRO A 531 -2.45 -1.07 -39.35
C PRO A 531 -1.80 -2.46 -39.35
N LEU A 532 -1.08 -2.82 -40.42
CA LEU A 532 -0.38 -4.10 -40.52
C LEU A 532 0.88 -4.12 -39.65
N LEU A 533 1.64 -3.00 -39.63
CA LEU A 533 2.81 -2.87 -38.75
C LEU A 533 2.42 -2.98 -37.27
N ALA A 534 1.30 -2.37 -36.88
CA ALA A 534 0.77 -2.49 -35.52
C ALA A 534 0.29 -3.92 -35.20
N GLN A 535 -0.36 -4.60 -36.16
CA GLN A 535 -0.78 -5.99 -36.00
C GLN A 535 0.41 -6.93 -35.81
N ASP A 536 1.54 -6.68 -36.47
CA ASP A 536 2.75 -7.48 -36.27
C ASP A 536 3.23 -7.39 -34.82
N VAL A 537 3.26 -6.18 -34.25
CA VAL A 537 3.66 -5.97 -32.84
C VAL A 537 2.72 -6.71 -31.90
N LEU A 538 1.40 -6.60 -32.11
CA LEU A 538 0.41 -7.31 -31.29
C LEU A 538 0.57 -8.84 -31.41
N GLY A 539 0.79 -9.35 -32.61
CA GLY A 539 1.01 -10.77 -32.84
C GLY A 539 2.32 -11.29 -32.25
N ILE A 540 3.38 -10.47 -32.22
CA ILE A 540 4.62 -10.78 -31.53
C ILE A 540 4.39 -10.86 -30.01
N LEU A 541 3.63 -9.91 -29.44
CA LEU A 541 3.26 -9.95 -28.03
C LEU A 541 2.46 -11.21 -27.70
N ASP A 542 1.46 -11.56 -28.52
CA ASP A 542 0.65 -12.76 -28.35
C ASP A 542 1.51 -14.03 -28.43
N GLY A 543 2.41 -14.12 -29.41
CA GLY A 543 3.34 -15.24 -29.58
C GLY A 543 4.32 -15.43 -28.42
N LEU A 544 4.59 -14.36 -27.66
CA LEU A 544 5.44 -14.38 -26.46
C LEU A 544 4.64 -14.47 -25.14
N GLY A 545 3.32 -14.60 -25.22
CA GLY A 545 2.42 -14.72 -24.06
C GLY A 545 2.25 -13.41 -23.27
N VAL A 546 2.40 -12.26 -23.92
CA VAL A 546 2.33 -10.94 -23.28
C VAL A 546 0.98 -10.27 -23.56
N GLU A 547 0.14 -10.17 -22.53
CA GLU A 547 -1.19 -9.56 -22.63
C GLU A 547 -1.10 -8.03 -22.87
N ARG A 548 -0.32 -7.31 -22.07
CA ARG A 548 -0.09 -5.86 -22.19
C ARG A 548 1.39 -5.53 -22.05
N ALA A 549 1.83 -4.47 -22.73
CA ALA A 549 3.22 -4.01 -22.68
C ALA A 549 3.33 -2.48 -22.61
N HIS A 550 4.45 -1.98 -22.11
CA HIS A 550 4.88 -0.61 -22.40
C HIS A 550 5.44 -0.58 -23.82
N VAL A 551 5.17 0.48 -24.57
CA VAL A 551 5.68 0.62 -25.93
C VAL A 551 6.62 1.81 -25.99
N VAL A 552 7.80 1.57 -26.54
CA VAL A 552 8.80 2.58 -26.83
C VAL A 552 9.07 2.53 -28.32
N GLY A 553 9.05 3.69 -28.98
CA GLY A 553 9.36 3.78 -30.40
C GLY A 553 10.33 4.92 -30.69
N HIS A 554 11.25 4.70 -31.62
CA HIS A 554 12.13 5.73 -32.18
C HIS A 554 11.84 5.90 -33.68
N ASP A 555 11.77 7.14 -34.15
CA ASP A 555 11.56 7.46 -35.58
C ASP A 555 10.30 6.73 -36.15
N TRP A 556 10.39 5.89 -37.17
CA TRP A 556 9.26 5.11 -37.68
C TRP A 556 8.65 4.19 -36.63
N GLY A 557 9.47 3.64 -35.73
CA GLY A 557 8.99 2.88 -34.59
C GLY A 557 8.11 3.72 -33.67
N ALA A 558 8.37 5.04 -33.55
CA ALA A 558 7.48 5.95 -32.82
C ALA A 558 6.14 6.14 -33.53
N ILE A 559 6.10 6.18 -34.87
CA ILE A 559 4.84 6.26 -35.64
C ILE A 559 3.98 5.02 -35.38
N VAL A 560 4.58 3.82 -35.40
CA VAL A 560 3.88 2.57 -35.06
C VAL A 560 3.44 2.58 -33.60
N ALA A 561 4.28 3.07 -32.69
CA ALA A 561 3.95 3.20 -31.27
C ALA A 561 2.78 4.15 -30.99
N TRP A 562 2.73 5.30 -31.67
CA TRP A 562 1.59 6.22 -31.65
C TRP A 562 0.32 5.54 -32.17
N TYR A 563 0.43 4.77 -33.25
CA TYR A 563 -0.70 4.01 -33.79
C TYR A 563 -1.25 2.99 -32.78
N LEU A 564 -0.36 2.20 -32.17
CA LEU A 564 -0.73 1.24 -31.12
C LEU A 564 -1.41 1.93 -29.94
N ALA A 565 -0.84 3.03 -29.47
CA ALA A 565 -1.37 3.78 -28.33
C ALA A 565 -2.77 4.38 -28.59
N ALA A 566 -3.04 4.83 -29.81
CA ALA A 566 -4.34 5.41 -30.19
C ALA A 566 -5.40 4.35 -30.53
N ARG A 567 -5.01 3.23 -31.15
CA ARG A 567 -5.96 2.23 -31.70
C ARG A 567 -6.09 0.96 -30.87
N HIS A 568 -5.15 0.71 -29.97
CA HIS A 568 -5.03 -0.51 -29.17
C HIS A 568 -4.66 -0.20 -27.72
N ALA A 569 -5.25 0.86 -27.15
CA ALA A 569 -4.98 1.31 -25.78
C ALA A 569 -5.22 0.22 -24.71
N ASP A 570 -6.08 -0.75 -25.00
CA ASP A 570 -6.30 -1.94 -24.17
C ASP A 570 -5.07 -2.84 -24.06
N ARG A 571 -4.21 -2.86 -25.09
CA ARG A 571 -2.97 -3.64 -25.14
C ARG A 571 -1.75 -2.88 -24.64
N ILE A 572 -1.83 -1.55 -24.54
CA ILE A 572 -0.70 -0.68 -24.19
C ILE A 572 -0.84 -0.15 -22.77
N ARG A 573 0.23 -0.27 -21.96
CA ARG A 573 0.28 0.31 -20.60
C ARG A 573 0.66 1.78 -20.64
N THR A 574 1.76 2.09 -21.32
CA THR A 574 2.27 3.45 -21.50
C THR A 574 3.00 3.57 -22.83
N LEU A 575 3.20 4.80 -23.28
CA LEU A 575 3.96 5.14 -24.48
C LEU A 575 5.18 6.02 -24.14
N THR A 576 6.35 5.67 -24.69
CA THR A 576 7.49 6.59 -24.81
C THR A 576 7.87 6.73 -26.29
N ALA A 577 7.54 7.87 -26.89
CA ALA A 577 7.93 8.19 -28.26
C ALA A 577 9.25 8.98 -28.25
N VAL A 578 10.17 8.63 -29.16
CA VAL A 578 11.49 9.25 -29.27
C VAL A 578 11.68 9.77 -30.70
N ALA A 579 12.13 11.02 -30.81
CA ALA A 579 12.38 11.78 -32.04
C ALA A 579 11.13 12.13 -32.88
N PHE A 580 10.12 11.24 -32.99
CA PHE A 580 8.95 11.49 -33.85
C PHE A 580 7.67 11.86 -33.08
N PRO A 581 6.99 12.96 -33.44
CA PRO A 581 5.78 13.44 -32.77
C PRO A 581 4.54 12.61 -33.14
N HIS A 582 3.40 12.93 -32.53
CA HIS A 582 2.13 12.33 -32.94
C HIS A 582 1.87 12.58 -34.43
N LEU A 583 1.38 11.57 -35.16
CA LEU A 583 1.27 11.63 -36.63
C LEU A 583 0.37 12.78 -37.11
N ASP A 584 -0.76 13.02 -36.45
CA ASP A 584 -1.65 14.14 -36.79
C ASP A 584 -1.01 15.52 -36.52
N ALA A 585 -0.10 15.60 -35.54
CA ALA A 585 0.68 16.82 -35.27
C ALA A 585 1.71 17.07 -36.37
N TYR A 586 2.42 16.03 -36.79
CA TYR A 586 3.34 16.07 -37.93
C TYR A 586 2.64 16.49 -39.22
N GLN A 587 1.54 15.82 -39.58
CA GLN A 587 0.79 16.08 -40.80
C GLN A 587 0.13 17.47 -40.79
N HIS A 588 -0.24 17.97 -39.62
CA HIS A 588 -0.67 19.37 -39.48
C HIS A 588 0.49 20.31 -39.79
N ALA A 589 1.64 20.15 -39.13
CA ALA A 589 2.82 20.97 -39.37
C ALA A 589 3.26 20.93 -40.83
N TYR A 590 3.32 19.75 -41.45
CA TYR A 590 3.66 19.61 -42.88
C TYR A 590 2.76 20.46 -43.80
N ARG A 591 1.47 20.63 -43.47
CA ARG A 591 0.55 21.45 -44.27
C ARG A 591 0.77 22.96 -44.10
N VAL A 592 1.16 23.41 -42.91
CA VAL A 592 1.10 24.84 -42.54
C VAL A 592 2.46 25.48 -42.27
N ASP A 593 3.50 24.67 -42.02
CA ASP A 593 4.82 25.10 -41.60
C ASP A 593 5.85 24.86 -42.71
N PRO A 594 6.47 25.94 -43.27
CA PRO A 594 7.58 25.80 -44.20
C PRO A 594 8.76 25.01 -43.65
N GLU A 595 9.07 25.12 -42.35
CA GLU A 595 10.18 24.41 -41.71
C GLU A 595 9.96 22.89 -41.79
N GLN A 596 8.78 22.41 -41.39
CA GLN A 596 8.46 20.98 -41.50
C GLN A 596 8.50 20.48 -42.96
N ARG A 597 8.08 21.28 -43.94
CA ARG A 597 8.15 20.88 -45.36
C ARG A 597 9.60 20.75 -45.84
N GLU A 598 10.47 21.66 -45.42
CA GLU A 598 11.90 21.59 -45.71
C GLU A 598 12.51 20.32 -45.11
N SER A 599 12.27 20.10 -43.81
CA SER A 599 12.69 18.91 -43.06
C SER A 599 12.16 17.60 -43.62
N SER A 600 11.13 17.62 -44.48
CA SER A 600 10.51 16.41 -45.05
C SER A 600 10.91 16.11 -46.50
N LYS A 601 11.82 16.89 -47.11
CA LYS A 601 12.26 16.68 -48.51
C LYS A 601 12.90 15.31 -48.75
N TYR A 602 13.54 14.74 -47.73
CA TYR A 602 14.16 13.42 -47.80
C TYR A 602 13.15 12.31 -48.15
N VAL A 603 11.86 12.47 -47.79
CA VAL A 603 10.81 11.49 -48.11
C VAL A 603 10.68 11.31 -49.63
N GLY A 604 10.81 12.37 -50.41
CA GLY A 604 10.80 12.29 -51.88
C GLY A 604 11.97 11.48 -52.44
N LEU A 605 13.17 11.63 -51.84
CA LEU A 605 14.37 10.87 -52.22
C LEU A 605 14.22 9.38 -51.89
N LEU A 606 13.62 9.05 -50.74
CA LEU A 606 13.41 7.67 -50.30
C LEU A 606 12.30 6.94 -51.08
N THR A 607 11.32 7.68 -51.59
CA THR A 607 10.17 7.10 -52.33
C THR A 607 10.36 7.04 -53.84
N ALA A 608 11.37 7.73 -54.39
CA ALA A 608 11.64 7.77 -55.82
C ALA A 608 11.89 6.38 -56.44
N GLU A 609 11.52 6.23 -57.71
CA GLU A 609 11.95 5.10 -58.54
C GLU A 609 13.48 5.11 -58.67
N GLY A 610 14.12 3.95 -58.54
CA GLY A 610 15.58 3.85 -58.52
C GLY A 610 16.26 4.20 -57.19
N SER A 611 15.50 4.51 -56.13
CA SER A 611 16.07 4.91 -54.83
C SER A 611 16.93 3.81 -54.21
N THR A 612 16.53 2.55 -54.31
CA THR A 612 17.33 1.43 -53.79
C THR A 612 18.71 1.35 -54.46
N GLU A 613 18.74 1.49 -55.78
CA GLU A 613 19.97 1.48 -56.59
C GLU A 613 20.85 2.69 -56.29
N TYR A 614 20.25 3.86 -56.05
CA TYR A 614 20.98 5.07 -55.64
C TYR A 614 21.67 4.87 -54.29
N TRP A 615 20.94 4.39 -53.27
CA TRP A 615 21.47 4.27 -51.91
C TRP A 615 22.47 3.13 -51.72
N LEU A 616 22.28 2.02 -52.44
CA LEU A 616 23.15 0.83 -52.38
C LEU A 616 24.23 0.81 -53.47
N GLY A 617 24.18 1.75 -54.43
CA GLY A 617 25.20 1.90 -55.45
C GLY A 617 26.56 2.27 -54.87
N ASP A 618 27.63 2.00 -55.64
CA ASP A 618 29.02 2.34 -55.29
C ASP A 618 29.41 1.88 -53.87
N ASP A 619 29.22 0.58 -53.57
CA ASP A 619 29.42 0.00 -52.23
C ASP A 619 28.62 0.72 -51.12
N ALA A 620 27.37 1.06 -51.43
CA ALA A 620 26.47 1.80 -50.55
C ALA A 620 27.03 3.15 -50.09
N ALA A 621 27.80 3.85 -50.94
CA ALA A 621 28.45 5.12 -50.62
C ALA A 621 27.48 6.16 -50.03
N SER A 622 26.28 6.28 -50.59
CA SER A 622 25.25 7.21 -50.10
C SER A 622 24.73 6.84 -48.71
N LEU A 623 24.48 5.56 -48.45
CA LEU A 623 24.06 5.09 -47.12
C LEU A 623 25.18 5.29 -46.09
N ARG A 624 26.43 4.98 -46.47
CA ARG A 624 27.61 5.24 -45.63
C ARG A 624 27.75 6.72 -45.30
N ALA A 625 27.56 7.61 -46.29
CA ALA A 625 27.64 9.06 -46.09
C ALA A 625 26.55 9.56 -45.13
N LEU A 626 25.31 9.06 -45.24
CA LEU A 626 24.23 9.38 -44.31
C LEU A 626 24.58 8.95 -42.87
N LEU A 627 25.05 7.71 -42.69
CA LEU A 627 25.39 7.18 -41.37
C LEU A 627 26.63 7.87 -40.76
N ALA A 628 27.61 8.26 -41.58
CA ALA A 628 28.76 9.04 -41.14
C ALA A 628 28.39 10.50 -40.80
N GLY A 629 27.35 11.03 -41.45
CA GLY A 629 26.79 12.36 -41.19
C GLY A 629 25.90 12.45 -39.94
N ALA A 630 25.73 11.37 -39.18
CA ALA A 630 24.91 11.30 -37.98
C ALA A 630 25.52 12.05 -36.76
N ASP A 631 26.19 13.19 -36.94
CA ASP A 631 26.78 14.02 -35.87
C ASP A 631 27.61 13.27 -34.81
N ASN A 632 28.38 12.26 -35.24
CA ASN A 632 29.13 11.34 -34.36
C ASN A 632 28.26 10.54 -33.36
N ALA A 633 26.94 10.44 -33.59
CA ALA A 633 26.04 9.59 -32.84
C ALA A 633 26.36 8.10 -32.95
N LEU A 634 26.88 7.70 -34.11
CA LEU A 634 27.15 6.31 -34.44
C LEU A 634 28.65 6.05 -34.47
N THR A 635 29.10 5.00 -33.79
CA THR A 635 30.48 4.52 -33.93
C THR A 635 30.70 3.91 -35.31
N PRO A 636 31.94 3.88 -35.83
CA PRO A 636 32.26 3.21 -37.10
C PRO A 636 31.74 1.76 -37.19
N GLU A 637 31.75 1.03 -36.06
CA GLU A 637 31.24 -0.33 -35.98
C GLU A 637 29.70 -0.39 -36.08
N GLN A 638 28.99 0.56 -35.48
CA GLN A 638 27.53 0.67 -35.65
C GLN A 638 27.17 1.02 -37.10
N GLN A 639 27.89 1.98 -37.70
CA GLN A 639 27.72 2.33 -39.11
C GLN A 639 27.94 1.12 -40.03
N ALA A 640 29.04 0.38 -39.81
CA ALA A 640 29.35 -0.82 -40.59
C ALA A 640 28.26 -1.90 -40.47
N ARG A 641 27.72 -2.13 -39.27
CA ARG A 641 26.62 -3.07 -39.04
C ARG A 641 25.34 -2.68 -39.77
N TYR A 642 24.95 -1.41 -39.73
CA TYR A 642 23.77 -0.95 -40.46
C TYR A 642 23.93 -1.07 -41.98
N VAL A 643 25.13 -0.79 -42.52
CA VAL A 643 25.43 -0.98 -43.95
C VAL A 643 25.38 -2.46 -44.31
N ASP A 644 26.03 -3.35 -43.54
CA ASP A 644 25.97 -4.79 -43.76
C ASP A 644 24.51 -5.28 -43.78
N PHE A 645 23.71 -4.86 -42.79
CA PHE A 645 22.32 -5.27 -42.69
C PHE A 645 21.49 -4.86 -43.91
N HIS A 646 21.64 -3.61 -44.35
CA HIS A 646 20.86 -3.04 -45.45
C HIS A 646 21.30 -3.50 -46.84
N THR A 647 22.57 -3.88 -47.01
CA THR A 647 23.08 -4.44 -48.27
C THR A 647 22.68 -5.91 -48.47
N ARG A 648 22.13 -6.59 -47.45
CA ARG A 648 21.51 -7.92 -47.62
C ARG A 648 20.36 -7.85 -48.63
N PRO A 649 20.22 -8.86 -49.51
CA PRO A 649 19.22 -8.85 -50.57
C PRO A 649 17.80 -8.55 -50.07
N GLY A 650 17.17 -7.54 -50.68
CA GLY A 650 15.78 -7.15 -50.41
C GLY A 650 15.54 -6.32 -49.15
N THR A 651 16.51 -6.20 -48.22
CA THR A 651 16.31 -5.47 -46.95
C THR A 651 16.01 -3.99 -47.18
N PHE A 652 16.92 -3.28 -47.87
CA PHE A 652 16.78 -1.83 -48.05
C PHE A 652 15.52 -1.47 -48.84
N HIS A 653 15.24 -2.21 -49.93
CA HIS A 653 14.03 -1.99 -50.72
C HIS A 653 12.74 -2.16 -49.89
N ALA A 654 12.68 -3.21 -49.07
CA ALA A 654 11.55 -3.48 -48.19
C ALA A 654 11.40 -2.40 -47.11
N ALA A 655 12.49 -1.93 -46.52
CA ALA A 655 12.47 -0.85 -45.52
C ALA A 655 11.93 0.47 -46.10
N LEU A 656 12.26 0.79 -47.37
CA LEU A 656 11.71 1.98 -48.04
C LEU A 656 10.19 1.91 -48.26
N ASN A 657 9.58 0.71 -48.23
CA ASN A 657 8.14 0.59 -48.42
C ASN A 657 7.34 1.23 -47.27
N TRP A 658 7.93 1.43 -46.08
CA TRP A 658 7.31 2.24 -45.03
C TRP A 658 6.97 3.64 -45.54
N TYR A 659 7.93 4.30 -46.20
CA TYR A 659 7.73 5.62 -46.80
C TYR A 659 6.81 5.58 -48.02
N ARG A 660 6.93 4.57 -48.88
CA ARG A 660 6.14 4.46 -50.14
C ARG A 660 4.65 4.26 -49.89
N THR A 661 4.24 3.81 -48.70
CA THR A 661 2.82 3.78 -48.32
C THR A 661 2.18 5.17 -48.27
N GLY A 662 2.99 6.22 -48.15
CA GLY A 662 2.51 7.60 -48.08
C GLY A 662 1.99 8.02 -46.72
N ALA A 663 2.09 7.18 -45.67
CA ALA A 663 1.50 7.45 -44.34
C ALA A 663 1.91 8.79 -43.72
N LEU A 664 3.15 9.26 -43.96
CA LEU A 664 3.63 10.56 -43.46
C LEU A 664 2.92 11.76 -44.09
N LEU A 665 2.47 11.62 -45.34
CA LEU A 665 1.94 12.73 -46.14
C LEU A 665 0.43 12.60 -46.40
N ASP A 666 -0.14 11.41 -46.17
CA ASP A 666 -1.56 11.13 -46.33
C ASP A 666 -2.37 11.58 -45.10
N GLY A 667 -2.87 12.81 -45.15
CA GLY A 667 -3.73 13.40 -44.10
C GLY A 667 -5.22 13.07 -44.24
N ARG A 668 -5.61 12.04 -45.01
CA ARG A 668 -7.03 11.71 -45.27
C ARG A 668 -7.71 11.02 -44.09
N SER A 669 -6.96 10.41 -43.18
CA SER A 669 -7.48 9.72 -41.99
C SER A 669 -6.71 10.16 -40.75
N ALA A 670 -7.41 10.76 -39.78
CA ALA A 670 -6.80 11.12 -38.50
C ALA A 670 -6.40 9.87 -37.72
N LEU A 671 -5.24 9.90 -37.09
CA LEU A 671 -4.83 8.87 -36.15
C LEU A 671 -5.77 8.86 -34.94
N GLY A 672 -6.08 10.05 -34.40
CA GLY A 672 -6.99 10.24 -33.28
C GLY A 672 -6.29 10.48 -31.95
N GLU A 673 -7.06 10.42 -30.87
CA GLU A 673 -6.61 10.72 -29.52
C GLU A 673 -5.88 9.54 -28.87
N VAL A 674 -4.85 9.84 -28.07
CA VAL A 674 -4.10 8.87 -27.27
C VAL A 674 -4.50 8.98 -25.80
N THR A 675 -5.02 7.89 -25.26
CA THR A 675 -5.56 7.81 -23.89
C THR A 675 -4.65 7.06 -22.92
N VAL A 676 -3.42 6.69 -23.32
CA VAL A 676 -2.43 6.05 -22.45
C VAL A 676 -1.38 7.06 -21.96
N PRO A 677 -0.87 6.94 -20.72
CA PRO A 677 0.17 7.84 -20.21
C PRO A 677 1.38 7.87 -21.15
N THR A 678 1.82 9.07 -21.55
CA THR A 678 2.74 9.26 -22.68
C THR A 678 3.89 10.21 -22.37
N THR A 679 5.13 9.77 -22.63
CA THR A 679 6.30 10.65 -22.71
C THR A 679 6.72 10.81 -24.18
N PHE A 680 6.98 12.04 -24.61
CA PHE A 680 7.59 12.32 -25.91
C PHE A 680 8.94 12.99 -25.70
N ILE A 681 10.00 12.39 -26.25
CA ILE A 681 11.38 12.89 -26.22
C ILE A 681 11.71 13.44 -27.60
N TRP A 682 12.09 14.71 -27.67
CA TRP A 682 12.39 15.41 -28.91
C TRP A 682 13.55 16.39 -28.72
N SER A 683 14.36 16.58 -29.76
CA SER A 683 15.50 17.51 -29.73
C SER A 683 15.26 18.71 -30.61
N VAL A 684 15.71 19.89 -30.17
CA VAL A 684 15.58 21.13 -30.96
C VAL A 684 16.49 21.14 -32.19
N GLU A 685 17.55 20.32 -32.21
CA GLU A 685 18.42 20.10 -33.37
C GLU A 685 17.99 18.89 -34.23
N ASP A 686 16.78 18.36 -34.04
CA ASP A 686 16.25 17.30 -34.91
C ASP A 686 15.91 17.87 -36.30
N GLU A 687 16.59 17.39 -37.33
CA GLU A 687 16.41 17.86 -38.70
C GLU A 687 15.11 17.35 -39.36
N SER A 688 14.46 16.35 -38.79
CA SER A 688 13.28 15.69 -39.38
C SER A 688 11.95 16.24 -38.87
N VAL A 689 11.95 16.90 -37.71
CA VAL A 689 10.73 17.31 -36.99
C VAL A 689 10.84 18.76 -36.53
N SER A 690 9.92 19.62 -37.02
CA SER A 690 9.89 21.03 -36.63
C SER A 690 9.37 21.24 -35.21
N THR A 691 9.71 22.40 -34.65
CA THR A 691 9.21 22.81 -33.32
C THR A 691 7.67 22.82 -33.25
N LEU A 692 7.00 23.17 -34.35
CA LEU A 692 5.53 23.17 -34.41
C LEU A 692 4.98 21.75 -34.26
N ALA A 693 5.51 20.79 -35.02
CA ALA A 693 5.08 19.40 -34.95
C ALA A 693 5.29 18.83 -33.54
N ALA A 694 6.45 19.11 -32.94
CA ALA A 694 6.77 18.63 -31.60
C ALA A 694 5.84 19.21 -30.53
N ARG A 695 5.65 20.53 -30.50
CA ARG A 695 4.79 21.19 -29.49
C ARG A 695 3.32 20.84 -29.64
N LYS A 696 2.84 20.62 -30.87
CA LYS A 696 1.44 20.27 -31.13
C LYS A 696 1.06 18.86 -30.68
N THR A 697 2.04 17.98 -30.46
CA THR A 697 1.82 16.60 -30.00
C THR A 697 0.92 16.50 -28.77
N SER A 698 1.07 17.41 -27.80
CA SER A 698 0.27 17.38 -26.57
C SER A 698 -1.23 17.55 -26.79
N GLU A 699 -1.66 18.15 -27.91
CA GLU A 699 -3.08 18.35 -28.22
C GLU A 699 -3.80 17.03 -28.56
N TYR A 700 -3.05 15.97 -28.88
CA TYR A 700 -3.59 14.66 -29.26
C TYR A 700 -3.49 13.62 -28.13
N VAL A 701 -3.11 14.04 -26.91
CA VAL A 701 -2.96 13.15 -25.75
C VAL A 701 -3.81 13.66 -24.60
N SER A 702 -4.78 12.87 -24.14
CA SER A 702 -5.63 13.24 -22.98
C SER A 702 -5.19 12.60 -21.67
N ALA A 703 -4.31 11.60 -21.73
CA ALA A 703 -3.68 11.00 -20.57
C ALA A 703 -2.49 11.84 -20.06
N PRO A 704 -1.89 11.51 -18.90
CA PRO A 704 -0.72 12.22 -18.39
C PRO A 704 0.42 12.30 -19.41
N TYR A 705 0.67 13.51 -19.92
CA TYR A 705 1.62 13.79 -20.99
C TYR A 705 2.88 14.50 -20.46
N ARG A 706 4.05 14.12 -20.98
CA ARG A 706 5.34 14.77 -20.69
C ARG A 706 6.13 14.96 -21.97
N LEU A 707 6.47 16.21 -22.29
CA LEU A 707 7.44 16.54 -23.34
C LEU A 707 8.82 16.73 -22.71
N VAL A 708 9.79 15.96 -23.18
CA VAL A 708 11.20 16.08 -22.82
C VAL A 708 11.91 16.71 -24.01
N THR A 709 12.36 17.94 -23.84
CA THR A 709 13.11 18.67 -24.88
C THR A 709 14.60 18.53 -24.63
N LEU A 710 15.32 18.06 -25.64
CA LEU A 710 16.78 17.93 -25.65
C LEU A 710 17.40 19.10 -26.42
N GLU A 711 18.63 19.43 -26.04
CA GLU A 711 19.50 20.38 -26.71
C GLU A 711 20.82 19.70 -27.01
N LYS A 712 21.44 20.06 -28.15
CA LYS A 712 22.69 19.50 -28.67
C LYS A 712 22.64 17.98 -28.90
N VAL A 713 21.45 17.46 -29.22
CA VAL A 713 21.24 16.05 -29.55
C VAL A 713 20.62 15.99 -30.95
N SER A 714 21.10 15.11 -31.80
CA SER A 714 20.56 14.90 -33.15
C SER A 714 19.31 14.01 -33.12
N HIS A 715 18.85 13.60 -34.30
CA HIS A 715 17.78 12.61 -34.45
C HIS A 715 18.12 11.21 -33.86
N TRP A 716 19.41 10.89 -33.67
CA TRP A 716 19.93 9.59 -33.22
C TRP A 716 19.95 9.44 -31.69
N GLN A 717 18.85 9.82 -31.04
CA GLN A 717 18.75 9.99 -29.59
C GLN A 717 19.03 8.70 -28.79
N PRO A 718 18.55 7.50 -29.18
CA PRO A 718 18.86 6.27 -28.45
C PRO A 718 20.35 5.91 -28.44
N GLN A 719 21.14 6.41 -29.40
CA GLN A 719 22.59 6.18 -29.48
C GLN A 719 23.41 7.30 -28.83
N GLN A 720 22.96 8.56 -28.93
CA GLN A 720 23.68 9.69 -28.34
C GLN A 720 23.46 9.84 -26.83
N VAL A 721 22.23 9.59 -26.36
CA VAL A 721 21.85 9.78 -24.95
C VAL A 721 21.08 8.57 -24.40
N PRO A 722 21.62 7.33 -24.53
CA PRO A 722 20.93 6.11 -24.13
C PRO A 722 20.49 6.10 -22.66
N ASP A 723 21.31 6.63 -21.76
CA ASP A 723 20.99 6.70 -20.33
C ASP A 723 19.79 7.61 -20.04
N LEU A 724 19.67 8.74 -20.75
CA LEU A 724 18.54 9.66 -20.61
C LEU A 724 17.27 9.02 -21.17
N VAL A 725 17.35 8.42 -22.36
CA VAL A 725 16.23 7.71 -22.97
C VAL A 725 15.75 6.59 -22.04
N ALA A 726 16.67 5.79 -21.49
CA ALA A 726 16.34 4.75 -20.52
C ALA A 726 15.70 5.32 -19.25
N ALA A 727 16.21 6.43 -18.70
CA ALA A 727 15.66 7.06 -17.50
C ALA A 727 14.21 7.55 -17.70
N GLU A 728 13.91 8.14 -18.86
CA GLU A 728 12.56 8.60 -19.18
C GLU A 728 11.59 7.42 -19.44
N ILE A 729 12.08 6.32 -20.04
CA ILE A 729 11.32 5.06 -20.14
C ILE A 729 10.98 4.54 -18.73
N LEU A 730 11.97 4.42 -17.84
CA LEU A 730 11.77 3.92 -16.47
C LEU A 730 10.81 4.80 -15.66
N THR A 731 10.94 6.12 -15.80
CA THR A 731 10.03 7.08 -15.16
C THR A 731 8.58 6.88 -15.64
N ARG A 732 8.38 6.67 -16.94
CA ARG A 732 7.06 6.44 -17.51
C ARG A 732 6.47 5.08 -17.07
N VAL A 733 7.27 4.03 -17.06
CA VAL A 733 6.87 2.70 -16.58
C VAL A 733 6.39 2.77 -15.13
N ALA A 734 7.17 3.41 -14.25
CA ALA A 734 6.85 3.51 -12.82
C ALA A 734 5.56 4.31 -12.52
N THR A 735 5.19 5.26 -13.37
CA THR A 735 4.03 6.15 -13.17
C THR A 735 2.76 5.68 -13.87
N GLY A 736 2.80 4.62 -14.68
CA GLY A 736 1.65 4.09 -15.43
C GLY A 736 1.16 2.70 -15.02
N GLY A 737 1.63 2.17 -13.89
CA GLY A 737 1.46 0.77 -13.49
C GLY A 737 0.08 0.30 -13.02
N ASP A 738 -0.93 1.17 -12.87
CA ASP A 738 -2.25 0.78 -12.33
C ASP A 738 -3.41 1.17 -13.26
N GLY A 739 -4.05 0.14 -13.84
CA GLY A 739 -5.21 0.28 -14.73
C GLY A 739 -5.92 -1.04 -15.02
N ARG A 740 -6.08 -1.91 -14.01
CA ARG A 740 -6.88 -3.14 -14.10
C ARG A 740 -8.28 -2.91 -13.53
N THR A 741 -9.22 -2.53 -14.40
CA THR A 741 -10.64 -2.86 -14.25
C THR A 741 -10.83 -4.28 -14.80
N GLY A 742 -11.11 -5.25 -13.93
CA GLY A 742 -11.43 -6.62 -14.34
C GLY A 742 -12.90 -6.72 -14.75
N ASP A 743 -13.17 -6.78 -16.05
CA ASP A 743 -14.44 -7.30 -16.58
C ASP A 743 -14.32 -8.83 -16.64
N SER A 744 -14.96 -9.52 -15.70
CA SER A 744 -15.12 -10.98 -15.74
C SER A 744 -16.55 -11.28 -16.21
N ARG A 745 -16.68 -11.59 -17.50
CA ARG A 745 -17.77 -12.42 -17.99
C ARG A 745 -17.30 -13.87 -18.01
N GLY A 746 -17.94 -14.69 -17.18
CA GLY A 746 -17.78 -16.14 -17.07
C GLY A 746 -18.55 -16.65 -15.87
#